data_AF-A0A430Q5D0-F1
#
_entry.id   AF-A0A430Q5D0-F1
#
_cell.length_a   1.000
_cell.length_b   1.000
_cell.length_c   1.000
_cell.angle_alpha   90.00
_cell.angle_beta   90.00
_cell.angle_gamma   90.00
#
_symmetry.space_group_name_H-M   'P 1'
#
loop_
_entity.id
_entity.type
_entity.pdbx_description
1 polymer ?
#
loop_
_entity_poly.entity_id
_entity_poly.type
_entity_poly.pdbx_seq_one_letter_code
_entity_poly.pdbx_strand_id
1 'polypeptide(L)'
;MLRSDEPQKWIFDEEQALCQLNFRFKDKEPPYEYVTGLAGNLLLYDMQDVLTGSFLATVYDPDLIKRILSCLTPDNSRYVIFVFYNVFDLQYRVKICRFEYMVSHVLPSDNQSVAYSFVFLVSQKFADKCVEEEPWYHTKYLAVNIPENTLSAWRNSSSNPELRFPEPNSFIATEFDLVQNKCPTNVEMPELLIETEMSRIWYFQDTEFNLPKGFITFHIVSPFAFFDPFHTSLCLIYANLFEDHINELTYSSMLAGMTVYVKHTVEGIKVCSMQVYFDVITLNKLSFLGYSHKLKSFVKEIVTKFVNYYQPVTDRFECIRENMSREFSNFSMKPAYQQSGAYLTSLISDHSWISDDFVRAFKGYSHKLKSFVKEIVTKFVNYYQPVTDRFECIRENMSREFSNFSMKPAYQQSGAYLTSLISDHSWISDDFVRAFKDSSFLYQRYISGQPASAIYYYLQCGEQSTFNDTLLNLFCQITFYSLLFFHVHIEGYVVQAGLRRSNKLQGFRILVQSSYHPNKIDKCIEEFLLTVNKMLEDMSDEEFNVHVQSLMTHLLEKPKGMQDRFGRLWSEIACRHYNFKRHLHEADVLKSLKKNDVIDFFRRYMDPSSCRRRKLTVHVLSNEEHSYDSEYNNHDEKVSIYIHNL
;
A
#
# COMPACT_ATOMS: atom_id res chain seq x y z
N MET A 1 -28.94 -10.77 23.39
CA MET A 1 -28.58 -9.39 23.03
C MET A 1 -29.37 -8.89 21.82
N LEU A 2 -28.81 -8.79 20.59
CA LEU A 2 -29.43 -8.05 19.46
C LEU A 2 -30.92 -8.35 19.14
N ARG A 3 -31.44 -9.56 19.42
CA ARG A 3 -32.87 -9.92 19.27
C ARG A 3 -33.69 -9.91 20.57
N SER A 4 -33.05 -9.97 21.73
CA SER A 4 -33.73 -9.99 23.04
C SER A 4 -33.91 -8.60 23.63
N ASP A 5 -33.13 -7.64 23.13
CA ASP A 5 -33.02 -6.29 23.64
C ASP A 5 -33.57 -5.35 22.56
N GLU A 6 -34.24 -4.26 22.94
CA GLU A 6 -34.75 -3.29 21.97
C GLU A 6 -33.60 -2.66 21.16
N PRO A 7 -33.82 -2.30 19.87
CA PRO A 7 -32.85 -1.54 19.09
C PRO A 7 -32.37 -0.29 19.85
N GLN A 8 -31.07 -0.10 19.87
CA GLN A 8 -30.41 0.89 20.73
C GLN A 8 -30.35 2.23 20.02
N LYS A 9 -31.32 3.12 20.29
CA LYS A 9 -31.38 4.44 19.65
C LYS A 9 -30.06 5.22 19.77
N TRP A 10 -29.38 5.15 20.92
CA TRP A 10 -28.12 5.88 21.12
C TRP A 10 -27.01 5.47 20.14
N ILE A 11 -27.01 4.23 19.63
CA ILE A 11 -26.07 3.78 18.58
C ILE A 11 -26.43 4.43 17.25
N PHE A 12 -27.72 4.54 16.92
CA PHE A 12 -28.16 5.28 15.73
C PHE A 12 -27.82 6.77 15.83
N ASP A 13 -28.05 7.40 16.99
CA ASP A 13 -27.73 8.81 17.22
C ASP A 13 -26.21 9.05 17.10
N GLU A 14 -25.38 8.09 17.52
CA GLU A 14 -23.91 8.12 17.35
C GLU A 14 -23.50 7.97 15.87
N GLU A 15 -23.98 6.95 15.16
CA GLU A 15 -23.73 6.74 13.73
C GLU A 15 -24.24 7.90 12.86
N GLN A 16 -25.40 8.49 13.21
CA GLN A 16 -25.92 9.70 12.57
C GLN A 16 -24.95 10.89 12.74
N ALA A 17 -24.39 11.08 13.94
CA ALA A 17 -23.39 12.12 14.17
C ALA A 17 -22.10 11.86 13.36
N LEU A 18 -21.61 10.62 13.31
CA LEU A 18 -20.45 10.23 12.50
C LEU A 18 -20.68 10.51 11.01
N CYS A 19 -21.84 10.10 10.47
CA CYS A 19 -22.26 10.41 9.10
C CYS A 19 -22.24 11.92 8.79
N GLN A 20 -22.83 12.73 9.68
CA GLN A 20 -22.87 14.18 9.54
C GLN A 20 -21.47 14.82 9.58
N LEU A 21 -20.58 14.36 10.47
CA LEU A 21 -19.20 14.86 10.56
C LEU A 21 -18.37 14.49 9.33
N ASN A 22 -18.49 13.24 8.87
CA ASN A 22 -17.76 12.73 7.71
C ASN A 22 -18.21 13.42 6.41
N PHE A 23 -19.51 13.76 6.28
CA PHE A 23 -20.02 14.58 5.17
C PHE A 23 -19.61 16.05 5.29
N ARG A 24 -19.79 16.68 6.46
CA ARG A 24 -19.49 18.10 6.70
C ARG A 24 -18.02 18.46 6.46
N PHE A 25 -17.12 17.55 6.80
CA PHE A 25 -15.67 17.74 6.66
C PHE A 25 -15.05 16.82 5.61
N LYS A 26 -15.83 16.39 4.60
CA LYS A 26 -15.36 15.54 3.51
C LYS A 26 -14.23 16.22 2.74
N ASP A 27 -13.14 15.50 2.51
CA ASP A 27 -12.07 15.97 1.62
C ASP A 27 -12.56 16.01 0.17
N LYS A 28 -12.03 16.95 -0.63
CA LYS A 28 -12.42 17.11 -2.03
C LYS A 28 -11.86 15.98 -2.89
N GLU A 29 -12.76 15.21 -3.50
CA GLU A 29 -12.43 14.05 -4.33
C GLU A 29 -11.83 14.43 -5.71
N PRO A 30 -11.06 13.53 -6.34
CA PRO A 30 -10.67 13.66 -7.74
C PRO A 30 -11.89 13.78 -8.66
N PRO A 31 -11.92 14.69 -9.66
CA PRO A 31 -13.10 14.90 -10.50
C PRO A 31 -13.64 13.65 -11.21
N TYR A 32 -12.75 12.73 -11.60
CA TYR A 32 -13.13 11.44 -12.20
C TYR A 32 -13.94 10.59 -11.21
N GLU A 33 -13.37 10.31 -10.04
CA GLU A 33 -13.99 9.51 -8.98
C GLU A 33 -15.31 10.14 -8.50
N TYR A 34 -15.32 11.47 -8.35
CA TYR A 34 -16.51 12.24 -7.96
C TYR A 34 -17.65 12.09 -8.98
N VAL A 35 -17.39 12.31 -10.28
CA VAL A 35 -18.42 12.17 -11.32
C VAL A 35 -18.90 10.73 -11.45
N THR A 36 -18.01 9.73 -11.36
CA THR A 36 -18.41 8.31 -11.37
C THR A 36 -19.29 7.96 -10.17
N GLY A 37 -18.96 8.44 -8.97
CA GLY A 37 -19.78 8.24 -7.77
C GLY A 37 -21.16 8.90 -7.87
N LEU A 38 -21.22 10.17 -8.29
CA LEU A 38 -22.50 10.88 -8.45
C LEU A 38 -23.37 10.29 -9.57
N ALA A 39 -22.77 9.77 -10.65
CA ALA A 39 -23.49 9.05 -11.70
C ALA A 39 -24.15 7.76 -11.18
N GLY A 40 -23.52 7.07 -10.22
CA GLY A 40 -24.14 5.95 -9.50
C GLY A 40 -25.29 6.41 -8.59
N ASN A 41 -25.09 7.47 -7.80
CA ASN A 41 -26.13 8.01 -6.91
C ASN A 41 -27.37 8.51 -7.67
N LEU A 42 -27.20 9.07 -8.88
CA LEU A 42 -28.30 9.50 -9.76
C LEU A 42 -29.25 8.36 -10.21
N LEU A 43 -28.88 7.09 -9.99
CA LEU A 43 -29.73 5.92 -10.26
C LEU A 43 -30.51 5.44 -9.01
N LEU A 44 -30.22 6.02 -7.84
CA LEU A 44 -30.70 5.54 -6.53
C LEU A 44 -31.40 6.62 -5.69
N TYR A 45 -31.10 7.90 -5.91
CA TYR A 45 -31.58 9.03 -5.12
C TYR A 45 -32.13 10.15 -6.02
N ASP A 46 -33.13 10.87 -5.53
CA ASP A 46 -33.64 12.08 -6.18
C ASP A 46 -32.53 13.14 -6.31
N MET A 47 -32.61 13.97 -7.35
CA MET A 47 -31.56 14.94 -7.73
C MET A 47 -31.07 15.84 -6.57
N GLN A 48 -31.96 16.18 -5.63
CA GLN A 48 -31.64 17.01 -4.45
C GLN A 48 -30.77 16.27 -3.42
N ASP A 49 -30.86 14.93 -3.37
CA ASP A 49 -30.25 14.04 -2.38
C ASP A 49 -29.02 13.28 -2.93
N VAL A 50 -28.66 13.48 -4.20
CA VAL A 50 -27.52 12.82 -4.87
C VAL A 50 -26.18 12.97 -4.12
N LEU A 51 -25.99 14.04 -3.35
CA LEU A 51 -24.79 14.24 -2.52
C LEU A 51 -24.87 13.58 -1.13
N THR A 52 -26.08 13.43 -0.58
CA THR A 52 -26.35 13.15 0.84
C THR A 52 -26.93 11.77 1.09
N GLY A 53 -27.70 11.20 0.16
CA GLY A 53 -28.45 9.95 0.35
C GLY A 53 -27.58 8.72 0.57
N SER A 54 -26.34 8.72 0.04
CA SER A 54 -25.35 7.67 0.30
C SER A 54 -24.44 7.96 1.50
N PHE A 55 -24.68 9.03 2.25
CA PHE A 55 -23.82 9.51 3.34
C PHE A 55 -24.55 9.75 4.68
N LEU A 56 -25.81 10.17 4.68
CA LEU A 56 -26.50 10.61 5.90
C LEU A 56 -27.55 9.58 6.37
N ALA A 57 -27.33 9.01 7.56
CA ALA A 57 -28.39 8.32 8.30
C ALA A 57 -29.41 9.36 8.83
N THR A 58 -30.63 9.36 8.31
CA THR A 58 -31.65 10.39 8.62
C THR A 58 -32.81 9.89 9.49
N VAL A 59 -33.28 8.66 9.29
CA VAL A 59 -34.46 8.10 9.96
C VAL A 59 -34.09 6.92 10.85
N TYR A 60 -34.46 6.99 12.13
CA TYR A 60 -34.38 5.86 13.06
C TYR A 60 -35.66 5.02 12.97
N ASP A 61 -35.55 3.83 12.37
CA ASP A 61 -36.64 2.86 12.27
C ASP A 61 -36.29 1.57 13.04
N PRO A 62 -36.75 1.43 14.31
CA PRO A 62 -36.48 0.23 15.11
C PRO A 62 -37.23 -1.01 14.60
N ASP A 63 -38.35 -0.84 13.90
CA ASP A 63 -39.14 -1.97 13.40
C ASP A 63 -38.56 -2.52 12.10
N LEU A 64 -37.97 -1.68 11.25
CA LEU A 64 -37.09 -2.10 10.15
C LEU A 64 -35.87 -2.86 10.67
N ILE A 65 -35.22 -2.38 11.75
CA ILE A 65 -34.09 -3.09 12.37
C ILE A 65 -34.54 -4.46 12.89
N LYS A 66 -35.66 -4.55 13.62
CA LYS A 66 -36.23 -5.83 14.07
C LYS A 66 -36.59 -6.76 12.89
N ARG A 67 -37.13 -6.22 11.80
CA ARG A 67 -37.49 -6.97 10.59
C ARG A 67 -36.25 -7.52 9.87
N ILE A 68 -35.17 -6.75 9.77
CA ILE A 68 -33.91 -7.26 9.21
C ILE A 68 -33.32 -8.33 10.13
N LEU A 69 -33.29 -8.09 11.45
CA LEU A 69 -32.78 -9.04 12.44
C LEU A 69 -33.59 -10.35 12.50
N SER A 70 -34.89 -10.36 12.16
CA SER A 70 -35.68 -11.59 12.10
C SER A 70 -35.30 -12.47 10.90
N CYS A 71 -34.80 -11.90 9.80
CA CYS A 71 -34.31 -12.64 8.63
C CYS A 71 -32.97 -13.37 8.89
N LEU A 72 -32.16 -12.97 9.88
CA LEU A 72 -30.79 -13.50 10.08
C LEU A 72 -30.78 -14.85 10.83
N THR A 73 -31.56 -15.82 10.39
CA THR A 73 -31.67 -17.15 11.02
C THR A 73 -30.69 -18.16 10.40
N PRO A 74 -30.33 -19.25 11.10
CA PRO A 74 -29.56 -20.35 10.50
C PRO A 74 -30.20 -20.89 9.21
N ASP A 75 -31.52 -20.97 9.19
CA ASP A 75 -32.36 -21.46 8.08
C ASP A 75 -32.32 -20.55 6.83
N ASN A 76 -32.03 -19.26 7.01
CA ASN A 76 -31.96 -18.25 5.96
C ASN A 76 -30.52 -17.73 5.75
N SER A 77 -29.53 -18.55 6.12
CA SER A 77 -28.10 -18.24 6.02
C SER A 77 -27.38 -19.17 5.04
N ARG A 78 -26.42 -18.62 4.28
CA ARG A 78 -25.55 -19.37 3.37
C ARG A 78 -24.14 -19.47 3.95
N TYR A 79 -23.72 -20.69 4.28
CA TYR A 79 -22.43 -20.96 4.90
C TYR A 79 -21.43 -21.40 3.83
N VAL A 80 -20.31 -20.70 3.72
CA VAL A 80 -19.27 -20.92 2.70
C VAL A 80 -17.96 -21.23 3.41
N ILE A 81 -17.50 -22.47 3.29
CA ILE A 81 -16.17 -22.87 3.79
C ILE A 81 -15.21 -22.82 2.60
N PHE A 82 -14.32 -21.83 2.58
CA PHE A 82 -13.25 -21.78 1.59
C PHE A 82 -12.18 -22.83 1.90
N VAL A 83 -11.92 -23.69 0.92
CA VAL A 83 -11.01 -24.84 1.05
C VAL A 83 -9.66 -24.49 0.41
N PHE A 84 -8.96 -23.52 1.01
CA PHE A 84 -7.66 -23.08 0.54
C PHE A 84 -6.53 -24.00 1.01
N TYR A 85 -5.74 -24.54 0.09
CA TYR A 85 -4.37 -24.96 0.41
C TYR A 85 -3.52 -23.77 0.90
N ASN A 86 -3.69 -22.61 0.26
CA ASN A 86 -2.95 -21.39 0.54
C ASN A 86 -3.88 -20.17 0.43
N VAL A 87 -3.92 -19.32 1.46
CA VAL A 87 -4.76 -18.11 1.48
C VAL A 87 -4.05 -16.98 0.73
N PHE A 88 -4.68 -16.49 -0.33
CA PHE A 88 -4.24 -15.27 -1.02
C PHE A 88 -5.19 -14.11 -0.71
N ASP A 89 -4.62 -12.94 -0.39
CA ASP A 89 -5.25 -11.61 -0.27
C ASP A 89 -6.56 -11.46 0.53
N LEU A 90 -6.80 -12.30 1.54
CA LEU A 90 -7.93 -12.12 2.46
C LEU A 90 -7.68 -11.10 3.58
N GLN A 91 -6.45 -10.63 3.82
CA GLN A 91 -6.16 -9.67 4.90
C GLN A 91 -7.02 -8.39 4.81
N TYR A 92 -7.33 -7.91 3.60
CA TYR A 92 -8.12 -6.70 3.37
C TYR A 92 -9.60 -6.93 3.05
N ARG A 93 -10.10 -8.18 3.07
CA ARG A 93 -11.53 -8.48 2.82
C ARG A 93 -12.19 -9.44 3.82
N VAL A 94 -11.43 -10.32 4.47
CA VAL A 94 -11.89 -11.26 5.51
C VAL A 94 -10.88 -11.35 6.67
N LYS A 95 -10.55 -10.18 7.25
CA LYS A 95 -10.63 -10.06 8.71
C LYS A 95 -12.10 -9.78 9.06
N ILE A 96 -12.57 -10.23 10.24
CA ILE A 96 -13.97 -10.24 10.68
C ILE A 96 -14.84 -11.28 9.93
N CYS A 97 -15.82 -11.86 10.61
CA CYS A 97 -16.97 -12.52 9.96
C CYS A 97 -17.79 -11.45 9.23
N ARG A 98 -17.41 -11.13 7.99
CA ARG A 98 -17.98 -10.02 7.24
C ARG A 98 -19.40 -10.37 6.78
N PHE A 99 -20.40 -9.96 7.58
CA PHE A 99 -21.80 -9.94 7.19
C PHE A 99 -22.01 -8.90 6.08
N GLU A 100 -21.70 -9.27 4.84
CA GLU A 100 -22.02 -8.47 3.66
C GLU A 100 -23.52 -8.58 3.38
N TYR A 101 -24.30 -7.68 3.99
CA TYR A 101 -25.73 -7.52 3.72
C TYR A 101 -25.93 -6.93 2.33
N MET A 102 -26.01 -7.79 1.31
CA MET A 102 -26.46 -7.38 -0.01
C MET A 102 -27.97 -7.11 0.01
N VAL A 103 -28.37 -5.93 0.48
CA VAL A 103 -29.73 -5.42 0.34
C VAL A 103 -29.94 -5.04 -1.13
N SER A 104 -30.23 -6.04 -1.96
CA SER A 104 -30.53 -5.87 -3.38
C SER A 104 -31.82 -5.08 -3.55
N HIS A 105 -31.70 -3.76 -3.72
CA HIS A 105 -32.75 -2.77 -3.91
C HIS A 105 -33.96 -2.89 -2.95
N VAL A 106 -34.11 -1.91 -2.05
CA VAL A 106 -35.42 -1.58 -1.50
C VAL A 106 -36.23 -0.92 -2.62
N LEU A 107 -36.80 -1.75 -3.51
CA LEU A 107 -37.74 -1.29 -4.53
C LEU A 107 -38.95 -0.68 -3.82
N PRO A 108 -39.35 0.56 -4.13
CA PRO A 108 -40.62 1.07 -3.65
C PRO A 108 -41.75 0.22 -4.25
N SER A 109 -42.75 -0.08 -3.42
CA SER A 109 -44.04 -0.72 -3.77
C SER A 109 -44.11 -2.23 -4.04
N ASP A 110 -43.16 -3.07 -3.62
CA ASP A 110 -43.47 -4.50 -3.42
C ASP A 110 -42.82 -5.17 -2.20
N ASN A 111 -43.56 -6.07 -1.55
CA ASN A 111 -43.49 -6.23 -0.08
C ASN A 111 -42.67 -7.45 0.39
N GLN A 112 -41.45 -7.64 -0.13
CA GLN A 112 -40.59 -8.76 0.31
C GLN A 112 -39.08 -8.50 0.15
N SER A 113 -38.52 -7.64 1.01
CA SER A 113 -37.06 -7.47 1.13
C SER A 113 -36.41 -8.68 1.81
N VAL A 114 -35.92 -9.65 1.03
CA VAL A 114 -35.28 -10.87 1.58
C VAL A 114 -33.79 -10.62 1.86
N ALA A 115 -33.47 -10.30 3.11
CA ALA A 115 -32.09 -10.26 3.59
C ALA A 115 -31.59 -11.69 3.86
N TYR A 116 -30.40 -12.04 3.35
CA TYR A 116 -29.70 -13.29 3.62
C TYR A 116 -28.39 -13.03 4.36
N SER A 117 -28.02 -13.86 5.33
CA SER A 117 -26.70 -13.80 5.98
C SER A 117 -25.72 -14.78 5.34
N PHE A 118 -24.56 -14.28 4.90
CA PHE A 118 -23.43 -15.12 4.47
C PHE A 118 -22.44 -15.31 5.62
N VAL A 119 -21.98 -16.55 5.81
CA VAL A 119 -20.99 -16.90 6.85
C VAL A 119 -19.79 -17.56 6.18
N PHE A 120 -18.66 -16.86 6.17
CA PHE A 120 -17.42 -17.30 5.54
C PHE A 120 -16.47 -17.94 6.56
N LEU A 121 -15.95 -19.11 6.24
CA LEU A 121 -15.00 -19.89 7.04
C LEU A 121 -13.84 -20.39 6.17
N VAL A 122 -12.74 -20.86 6.77
CA VAL A 122 -11.59 -21.44 6.04
C VAL A 122 -11.24 -22.80 6.65
N SER A 123 -11.09 -23.85 5.82
CA SER A 123 -10.65 -25.17 6.29
C SER A 123 -10.12 -26.08 5.17
N GLN A 124 -8.95 -26.67 5.35
CA GLN A 124 -8.37 -27.65 4.41
C GLN A 124 -9.05 -29.04 4.46
N LYS A 125 -9.85 -29.34 5.49
CA LYS A 125 -10.39 -30.69 5.79
C LYS A 125 -11.33 -31.27 4.71
N PHE A 126 -11.73 -30.46 3.73
CA PHE A 126 -12.72 -30.83 2.71
C PHE A 126 -12.14 -30.88 1.29
N ALA A 127 -10.83 -30.68 1.10
CA ALA A 127 -10.19 -30.58 -0.23
C ALA A 127 -10.47 -31.82 -1.10
N ASP A 128 -10.27 -33.01 -0.55
CA ASP A 128 -10.47 -34.29 -1.22
C ASP A 128 -11.95 -34.61 -1.53
N LYS A 129 -12.89 -33.71 -1.16
CA LYS A 129 -14.33 -33.84 -1.36
C LYS A 129 -14.92 -32.82 -2.32
N CYS A 130 -14.15 -31.81 -2.72
CA CYS A 130 -14.56 -30.83 -3.72
C CYS A 130 -14.40 -31.46 -5.12
N VAL A 131 -15.46 -32.15 -5.57
CA VAL A 131 -15.48 -32.90 -6.84
C VAL A 131 -16.34 -32.24 -7.92
N GLU A 132 -17.21 -31.29 -7.55
CA GLU A 132 -17.93 -30.44 -8.51
C GLU A 132 -17.02 -29.28 -8.93
N GLU A 133 -17.23 -28.77 -10.15
CA GLU A 133 -16.33 -27.77 -10.75
C GLU A 133 -17.15 -26.64 -11.38
N GLU A 134 -16.80 -25.39 -11.06
CA GLU A 134 -17.47 -24.20 -11.58
C GLU A 134 -17.08 -23.96 -13.06
N PRO A 135 -18.04 -23.82 -14.00
CA PRO A 135 -17.76 -23.81 -15.45
C PRO A 135 -16.78 -22.77 -15.99
N TRP A 136 -16.58 -21.61 -15.34
CA TRP A 136 -15.77 -20.51 -15.90
C TRP A 136 -14.36 -20.42 -15.31
N TYR A 137 -14.22 -20.64 -14.01
CA TYR A 137 -12.95 -20.55 -13.28
C TYR A 137 -12.42 -21.92 -12.84
N HIS A 138 -13.07 -23.02 -13.23
CA HIS A 138 -12.72 -24.39 -12.85
C HIS A 138 -12.55 -24.57 -11.33
N THR A 139 -13.28 -23.77 -10.55
CA THR A 139 -13.15 -23.73 -9.10
C THR A 139 -13.85 -24.94 -8.50
N LYS A 140 -13.08 -25.80 -7.83
CA LYS A 140 -13.60 -27.02 -7.22
C LYS A 140 -14.38 -26.71 -5.96
N TYR A 141 -15.62 -27.18 -5.90
CA TYR A 141 -16.54 -26.95 -4.79
C TYR A 141 -17.29 -28.23 -4.38
N LEU A 142 -18.06 -28.12 -3.30
CA LEU A 142 -19.00 -29.13 -2.85
C LEU A 142 -20.21 -28.43 -2.24
N ALA A 143 -21.40 -28.62 -2.82
CA ALA A 143 -22.64 -28.10 -2.25
C ALA A 143 -23.29 -29.16 -1.34
N VAL A 144 -23.55 -28.83 -0.07
CA VAL A 144 -24.20 -29.75 0.88
C VAL A 144 -25.27 -29.02 1.68
N ASN A 145 -26.46 -29.63 1.79
CA ASN A 145 -27.48 -29.18 2.74
C ASN A 145 -26.98 -29.40 4.17
N ILE A 146 -27.15 -28.40 5.03
CA ILE A 146 -26.66 -28.47 6.41
C ILE A 146 -27.50 -29.48 7.20
N PRO A 147 -26.87 -30.44 7.92
CA PRO A 147 -27.60 -31.43 8.69
C PRO A 147 -28.56 -30.81 9.71
N GLU A 148 -29.79 -31.34 9.80
CA GLU A 148 -30.84 -30.78 10.66
C GLU A 148 -30.50 -30.85 12.16
N ASN A 149 -29.65 -31.80 12.59
CA ASN A 149 -29.10 -31.80 13.95
C ASN A 149 -28.12 -30.63 14.19
N THR A 150 -27.43 -30.15 13.16
CA THR A 150 -26.59 -28.94 13.22
C THR A 150 -27.43 -27.67 13.17
N LEU A 151 -28.41 -27.58 12.27
CA LEU A 151 -29.35 -26.45 12.21
C LEU A 151 -30.12 -26.30 13.52
N SER A 152 -30.69 -27.37 14.06
CA SER A 152 -31.40 -27.34 15.35
C SER A 152 -30.51 -26.95 16.53
N ALA A 153 -29.22 -27.32 16.53
CA ALA A 153 -28.26 -26.86 17.53
C ALA A 153 -27.98 -25.34 17.42
N TRP A 154 -27.93 -24.79 16.20
CA TRP A 154 -27.76 -23.35 15.98
C TRP A 154 -29.04 -22.54 16.26
N ARG A 155 -30.24 -23.08 15.95
CA ARG A 155 -31.52 -22.43 16.32
C ARG A 155 -31.69 -22.32 17.84
N ASN A 156 -31.17 -23.30 18.59
CA ASN A 156 -31.29 -23.38 20.05
C ASN A 156 -30.04 -22.88 20.81
N SER A 157 -29.13 -22.14 20.17
CA SER A 157 -27.92 -21.62 20.84
C SER A 157 -28.28 -20.62 21.94
N SER A 158 -27.76 -20.83 23.16
CA SER A 158 -27.92 -19.90 24.28
C SER A 158 -27.15 -18.58 24.06
N SER A 159 -27.57 -17.52 24.74
CA SER A 159 -26.85 -16.23 24.71
C SER A 159 -25.51 -16.36 25.45
N ASN A 160 -24.40 -16.01 24.79
CA ASN A 160 -23.10 -15.88 25.44
C ASN A 160 -23.05 -14.57 26.27
N PRO A 161 -22.79 -14.60 27.59
CA PRO A 161 -22.67 -13.40 28.44
C PRO A 161 -21.42 -12.53 28.19
N GLU A 162 -20.48 -13.00 27.37
CA GLU A 162 -19.33 -12.21 26.89
C GLU A 162 -19.73 -11.22 25.79
N LEU A 163 -20.82 -11.50 25.05
CA LEU A 163 -21.32 -10.61 24.00
C LEU A 163 -22.08 -9.43 24.63
N ARG A 164 -21.63 -8.21 24.32
CA ARG A 164 -22.15 -6.95 24.85
C ARG A 164 -22.27 -5.91 23.73
N PHE A 165 -23.12 -4.91 23.95
CA PHE A 165 -23.09 -3.71 23.11
C PHE A 165 -21.75 -2.97 23.32
N PRO A 166 -21.27 -2.19 22.34
CA PRO A 166 -20.10 -1.35 22.51
C PRO A 166 -20.31 -0.32 23.63
N GLU A 167 -19.22 0.24 24.15
CA GLU A 167 -19.26 1.44 24.98
C GLU A 167 -19.32 2.70 24.08
N PRO A 168 -19.94 3.81 24.51
CA PRO A 168 -20.03 5.05 23.72
C PRO A 168 -18.66 5.57 23.27
N ASN A 169 -18.58 6.04 22.02
CA ASN A 169 -17.30 6.25 21.36
C ASN A 169 -16.58 7.53 21.81
N SER A 170 -15.72 7.38 22.82
CA SER A 170 -14.93 8.49 23.41
C SER A 170 -14.01 9.24 22.43
N PHE A 171 -13.76 8.70 21.24
CA PHE A 171 -12.94 9.34 20.20
C PHE A 171 -13.68 10.39 19.36
N ILE A 172 -15.01 10.46 19.42
CA ILE A 172 -15.79 11.43 18.63
C ILE A 172 -15.38 12.86 18.98
N ALA A 173 -15.09 13.66 17.94
CA ALA A 173 -14.73 15.05 18.07
C ALA A 173 -15.96 15.94 18.25
N THR A 174 -15.87 16.89 19.19
CA THR A 174 -16.90 17.90 19.47
C THR A 174 -16.44 19.32 19.14
N GLU A 175 -15.13 19.59 19.29
CA GLU A 175 -14.49 20.86 18.94
C GLU A 175 -13.89 20.80 17.53
N PHE A 176 -14.15 21.85 16.74
CA PHE A 176 -13.79 21.94 15.31
C PHE A 176 -13.21 23.32 14.93
N ASP A 177 -12.81 24.11 15.92
CA ASP A 177 -12.25 25.45 15.70
C ASP A 177 -10.86 25.36 15.05
N LEU A 178 -10.64 26.16 14.01
CA LEU A 178 -9.37 26.18 13.28
C LEU A 178 -8.31 26.94 14.09
N VAL A 179 -7.12 26.34 14.23
CA VAL A 179 -6.02 26.97 14.97
C VAL A 179 -5.53 28.20 14.19
N GLN A 180 -5.66 29.38 14.79
CA GLN A 180 -5.23 30.65 14.19
C GLN A 180 -3.76 30.57 13.72
N ASN A 181 -3.52 30.98 12.47
CA ASN A 181 -2.16 31.08 11.95
C ASN A 181 -1.38 32.17 12.70
N LYS A 182 -0.25 31.79 13.31
CA LYS A 182 0.63 32.67 14.09
C LYS A 182 1.81 33.22 13.27
N CYS A 183 1.97 32.79 12.02
CA CYS A 183 3.01 33.25 11.11
C CYS A 183 2.37 34.09 9.97
N PRO A 184 2.75 35.38 9.80
CA PRO A 184 2.13 36.26 8.81
C PRO A 184 2.55 35.99 7.35
N THR A 185 3.52 35.09 7.14
CA THR A 185 3.96 34.63 5.81
C THR A 185 3.21 33.37 5.40
N ASN A 186 2.69 33.35 4.16
CA ASN A 186 2.21 32.13 3.52
C ASN A 186 3.41 31.23 3.17
N VAL A 187 3.80 30.35 4.08
CA VAL A 187 4.92 29.41 3.85
C VAL A 187 4.40 28.19 3.09
N GLU A 188 4.72 28.10 1.79
CA GLU A 188 4.32 26.99 0.91
C GLU A 188 5.08 25.67 1.17
N MET A 189 5.94 25.63 2.20
CA MET A 189 6.92 24.57 2.44
C MET A 189 6.99 24.23 3.94
N PRO A 190 7.33 22.98 4.32
CA PRO A 190 7.58 22.63 5.71
C PRO A 190 8.76 23.38 6.34
N GLU A 191 8.59 23.80 7.59
CA GLU A 191 9.62 24.36 8.46
C GLU A 191 10.28 23.24 9.28
N LEU A 192 11.62 23.21 9.39
CA LEU A 192 12.34 22.30 10.27
C LEU A 192 12.46 22.93 11.67
N LEU A 193 11.60 22.51 12.60
CA LEU A 193 11.50 23.07 13.96
C LEU A 193 12.57 22.56 14.92
N ILE A 194 13.01 21.31 14.77
CA ILE A 194 13.99 20.66 15.63
C ILE A 194 14.89 19.78 14.78
N GLU A 195 16.19 20.06 14.78
CA GLU A 195 17.23 19.14 14.30
C GLU A 195 18.19 18.83 15.45
N THR A 196 18.47 17.55 15.66
CA THR A 196 19.57 17.06 16.51
C THR A 196 20.18 15.82 15.85
N GLU A 197 21.31 15.31 16.36
CA GLU A 197 21.89 14.02 15.97
C GLU A 197 20.83 12.89 15.94
N MET A 198 19.82 13.01 16.82
CA MET A 198 18.66 12.15 16.92
C MET A 198 17.33 12.95 16.95
N SER A 199 17.04 13.80 15.94
CA SER A 199 15.71 14.40 15.68
C SER A 199 15.68 15.19 14.37
N ARG A 200 14.54 15.20 13.65
CA ARG A 200 14.28 16.09 12.48
C ARG A 200 12.79 16.44 12.37
N ILE A 201 12.25 17.19 13.34
CA ILE A 201 10.81 17.50 13.36
C ILE A 201 10.50 18.65 12.39
N TRP A 202 9.79 18.31 11.32
CA TRP A 202 9.20 19.21 10.35
C TRP A 202 7.82 19.72 10.80
N TYR A 203 7.33 20.78 10.17
CA TYR A 203 6.07 21.42 10.51
C TYR A 203 5.43 22.04 9.28
N PHE A 204 4.13 21.84 9.09
CA PHE A 204 3.37 22.52 8.05
C PHE A 204 1.95 22.80 8.55
N GLN A 205 1.59 24.07 8.64
CA GLN A 205 0.21 24.48 8.90
C GLN A 205 -0.52 24.64 7.58
N ASP A 206 -1.69 24.00 7.44
CA ASP A 206 -2.55 24.28 6.30
C ASP A 206 -3.23 25.65 6.41
N THR A 207 -3.37 26.30 5.26
CA THR A 207 -4.02 27.61 5.10
C THR A 207 -4.97 27.66 3.90
N GLU A 208 -5.14 26.56 3.15
CA GLU A 208 -5.92 26.53 1.90
C GLU A 208 -7.19 25.67 2.02
N PHE A 209 -7.10 24.48 2.59
CA PHE A 209 -8.25 23.57 2.77
C PHE A 209 -9.06 23.92 4.02
N ASN A 210 -8.42 24.45 5.06
CA ASN A 210 -9.09 24.99 6.26
C ASN A 210 -10.07 23.99 6.92
N LEU A 211 -9.69 22.70 6.98
CA LEU A 211 -10.43 21.65 7.69
C LEU A 211 -9.82 21.43 9.09
N PRO A 212 -10.61 21.01 10.10
CA PRO A 212 -10.12 20.70 11.44
C PRO A 212 -9.47 19.30 11.51
N LYS A 213 -8.53 19.01 10.60
CA LYS A 213 -7.96 17.67 10.35
C LYS A 213 -6.44 17.70 10.30
N GLY A 214 -5.80 17.07 11.28
CA GLY A 214 -4.34 16.97 11.35
C GLY A 214 -3.79 15.68 10.75
N PHE A 215 -2.56 15.79 10.22
CA PHE A 215 -1.72 14.66 9.82
C PHE A 215 -0.48 14.66 10.72
N ILE A 216 -0.20 13.53 11.38
CA ILE A 216 1.03 13.33 12.16
C ILE A 216 1.63 12.00 11.72
N THR A 217 2.89 11.99 11.30
CA THR A 217 3.61 10.76 11.00
C THR A 217 4.84 10.64 11.89
N PHE A 218 5.19 9.43 12.28
CA PHE A 218 6.50 9.09 12.83
C PHE A 218 7.19 8.11 11.88
N HIS A 219 8.51 8.26 11.75
CA HIS A 219 9.37 7.50 10.86
C HIS A 219 10.61 7.11 11.65
N ILE A 220 10.72 5.83 12.01
CA ILE A 220 11.67 5.34 13.00
C ILE A 220 12.82 4.65 12.27
N VAL A 221 14.03 5.21 12.37
CA VAL A 221 15.23 4.69 11.67
C VAL A 221 16.07 3.83 12.62
N SER A 222 16.36 2.58 12.24
CA SER A 222 17.32 1.71 12.94
C SER A 222 17.90 0.65 11.99
N PRO A 223 19.22 0.36 12.07
CA PRO A 223 19.90 -0.51 11.11
C PRO A 223 19.48 -1.99 11.21
N PHE A 224 18.91 -2.41 12.34
CA PHE A 224 18.44 -3.79 12.52
C PHE A 224 17.19 -4.12 11.68
N ALA A 225 16.54 -3.12 11.08
CA ALA A 225 15.34 -3.30 10.24
C ALA A 225 15.55 -4.28 9.08
N PHE A 226 16.75 -4.24 8.47
CA PHE A 226 17.01 -4.87 7.18
C PHE A 226 18.35 -5.62 7.14
N PHE A 227 19.00 -5.80 8.30
CA PHE A 227 20.34 -6.39 8.42
C PHE A 227 20.46 -7.79 7.81
N ASP A 228 19.43 -8.63 8.00
CA ASP A 228 19.29 -9.94 7.36
C ASP A 228 17.79 -10.31 7.23
N PRO A 229 17.43 -11.37 6.47
CA PRO A 229 16.03 -11.79 6.31
C PRO A 229 15.35 -12.17 7.63
N PHE A 230 16.09 -12.63 8.64
CA PHE A 230 15.56 -13.03 9.94
C PHE A 230 15.18 -11.80 10.76
N HIS A 231 16.08 -10.82 10.93
CA HIS A 231 15.77 -9.55 11.59
C HIS A 231 14.63 -8.79 10.89
N THR A 232 14.63 -8.75 9.55
CA THR A 232 13.53 -8.17 8.76
C THR A 232 12.18 -8.87 9.05
N SER A 233 12.18 -10.21 9.08
CA SER A 233 10.99 -11.00 9.44
C SER A 233 10.46 -10.67 10.84
N LEU A 234 11.37 -10.42 11.78
CA LEU A 234 11.03 -10.13 13.18
C LEU A 234 10.45 -8.74 13.36
N CYS A 235 10.98 -7.75 12.64
CA CYS A 235 10.43 -6.40 12.59
C CYS A 235 9.01 -6.40 12.00
N LEU A 236 8.77 -7.20 10.95
CA LEU A 236 7.44 -7.37 10.36
C LEU A 236 6.48 -8.15 11.28
N ILE A 237 6.94 -9.19 11.99
CA ILE A 237 6.16 -9.88 13.04
C ILE A 237 5.76 -8.90 14.16
N TYR A 238 6.70 -8.09 14.65
CA TYR A 238 6.44 -7.09 15.69
C TYR A 238 5.46 -6.01 15.24
N ALA A 239 5.56 -5.54 13.99
CA ALA A 239 4.61 -4.58 13.41
C ALA A 239 3.17 -5.13 13.41
N ASN A 240 2.98 -6.35 12.87
CA ASN A 240 1.68 -7.04 12.85
C ASN A 240 1.15 -7.30 14.27
N LEU A 241 2.01 -7.70 15.20
CA LEU A 241 1.64 -7.93 16.61
C LEU A 241 1.20 -6.65 17.34
N PHE A 242 1.85 -5.52 17.05
CA PHE A 242 1.47 -4.24 17.62
C PHE A 242 0.15 -3.73 17.01
N GLU A 243 -0.02 -3.85 15.70
CA GLU A 243 -1.28 -3.53 15.02
C GLU A 243 -2.45 -4.37 15.59
N ASP A 244 -2.24 -5.68 15.75
CA ASP A 244 -3.21 -6.60 16.38
C ASP A 244 -3.52 -6.22 17.85
N HIS A 245 -2.53 -5.75 18.60
CA HIS A 245 -2.70 -5.29 19.98
C HIS A 245 -3.48 -3.98 20.11
N ILE A 246 -3.39 -3.06 19.13
CA ILE A 246 -4.15 -1.81 19.14
C ILE A 246 -5.51 -1.89 18.42
N ASN A 247 -5.74 -2.93 17.61
CA ASN A 247 -6.90 -3.08 16.72
C ASN A 247 -8.25 -2.80 17.38
N GLU A 248 -8.47 -3.27 18.62
CA GLU A 248 -9.70 -3.05 19.38
C GLU A 248 -9.93 -1.56 19.71
N LEU A 249 -8.88 -0.84 20.12
CA LEU A 249 -8.95 0.61 20.37
C LEU A 249 -9.12 1.40 19.07
N THR A 250 -8.38 1.02 18.03
CA THR A 250 -8.35 1.74 16.76
C THR A 250 -9.60 1.53 15.92
N TYR A 251 -10.41 0.51 16.21
CA TYR A 251 -11.74 0.35 15.61
C TYR A 251 -12.65 1.55 15.94
N SER A 252 -12.78 1.88 17.24
CA SER A 252 -13.59 3.02 17.68
C SER A 252 -13.01 4.36 17.19
N SER A 253 -11.69 4.52 17.18
CA SER A 253 -11.08 5.74 16.63
C SER A 253 -11.33 5.89 15.13
N MET A 254 -11.26 4.79 14.36
CA MET A 254 -11.49 4.79 12.91
C MET A 254 -12.92 5.19 12.56
N LEU A 255 -13.92 4.69 13.30
CA LEU A 255 -15.32 5.14 13.16
C LEU A 255 -15.45 6.65 13.42
N ALA A 256 -14.75 7.16 14.44
CA ALA A 256 -14.66 8.58 14.78
C ALA A 256 -13.77 9.43 13.82
N GLY A 257 -13.39 8.90 12.66
CA GLY A 257 -12.57 9.61 11.66
C GLY A 257 -11.10 9.81 12.07
N MET A 258 -10.59 9.00 13.00
CA MET A 258 -9.18 8.97 13.41
C MET A 258 -8.53 7.62 13.13
N THR A 259 -7.71 7.56 12.08
CA THR A 259 -6.99 6.35 11.69
C THR A 259 -5.52 6.45 12.07
N VAL A 260 -4.96 5.36 12.60
CA VAL A 260 -3.51 5.13 12.61
C VAL A 260 -3.20 3.99 11.64
N TYR A 261 -2.20 4.20 10.80
CA TYR A 261 -1.60 3.16 9.97
C TYR A 261 -0.24 2.78 10.57
N VAL A 262 -0.05 1.51 10.89
CA VAL A 262 1.25 0.91 11.22
C VAL A 262 1.79 0.28 9.95
N LYS A 263 2.99 0.67 9.47
CA LYS A 263 3.58 0.05 8.25
C LYS A 263 5.05 -0.28 8.38
N HIS A 264 5.38 -1.52 7.98
CA HIS A 264 6.70 -2.02 7.58
C HIS A 264 6.65 -2.30 6.07
N THR A 265 7.79 -2.27 5.37
CA THR A 265 7.83 -2.03 3.92
C THR A 265 9.19 -2.49 3.28
N VAL A 266 9.65 -1.94 2.12
CA VAL A 266 10.94 -2.13 1.35
C VAL A 266 11.93 -0.92 1.26
N GLU A 267 13.24 -0.85 1.59
CA GLU A 267 13.93 0.50 1.49
C GLU A 267 14.17 0.98 0.06
N GLY A 268 13.75 2.22 -0.21
CA GLY A 268 13.59 2.76 -1.56
C GLY A 268 12.52 2.00 -2.41
N ILE A 269 11.79 2.58 -3.37
CA ILE A 269 11.72 3.92 -3.94
C ILE A 269 10.29 4.13 -4.47
N LYS A 270 9.76 5.34 -4.35
CA LYS A 270 8.38 5.68 -4.76
C LYS A 270 8.21 5.83 -6.28
N VAL A 271 7.09 5.31 -6.81
CA VAL A 271 6.45 5.80 -8.03
C VAL A 271 5.14 6.50 -7.61
N CYS A 272 4.98 7.77 -7.97
CA CYS A 272 3.71 8.48 -7.83
C CYS A 272 2.77 8.14 -9.00
N SER A 273 1.47 8.36 -8.78
CA SER A 273 0.38 8.10 -9.73
C SER A 273 0.06 6.61 -9.98
N MET A 274 -1.16 6.22 -9.58
CA MET A 274 -1.91 5.00 -9.95
C MET A 274 -1.14 3.66 -10.10
N GLN A 275 -1.25 2.83 -9.05
CA GLN A 275 -1.23 1.35 -9.09
C GLN A 275 0.04 0.64 -9.63
N VAL A 276 1.06 0.52 -8.76
CA VAL A 276 1.77 -0.76 -8.52
C VAL A 276 2.00 -0.92 -7.01
N TYR A 277 1.93 -2.15 -6.49
CA TYR A 277 2.21 -2.49 -5.08
C TYR A 277 3.72 -2.63 -4.80
N PHE A 278 4.09 -2.84 -3.53
CA PHE A 278 5.46 -3.00 -2.98
C PHE A 278 6.26 -1.70 -2.75
N ASP A 279 5.98 -0.98 -1.65
CA ASP A 279 6.85 -1.15 -0.48
C ASP A 279 8.02 -0.13 -0.27
N VAL A 280 7.91 0.88 0.62
CA VAL A 280 8.98 1.84 1.03
C VAL A 280 9.28 1.87 2.57
N ILE A 281 10.41 1.31 3.08
CA ILE A 281 10.92 1.27 4.50
C ILE A 281 11.05 2.70 5.06
N THR A 282 10.81 2.94 6.35
CA THR A 282 11.62 2.50 7.50
C THR A 282 10.89 1.59 8.51
N LEU A 283 11.39 1.44 9.75
CA LEU A 283 10.66 0.70 10.78
C LEU A 283 9.39 1.47 11.14
N ASN A 284 8.27 0.76 11.14
CA ASN A 284 7.00 1.20 11.73
C ASN A 284 6.69 2.67 11.45
N LYS A 285 6.42 2.99 10.19
CA LYS A 285 5.77 4.26 9.87
C LYS A 285 4.44 4.29 10.60
N LEU A 286 4.32 5.14 11.62
CA LEU A 286 3.07 5.39 12.34
C LEU A 286 2.44 6.65 11.76
N SER A 287 1.54 6.50 10.79
CA SER A 287 0.81 7.63 10.18
C SER A 287 -0.57 7.77 10.81
N PHE A 288 -0.77 8.85 11.54
CA PHE A 288 -2.03 9.27 12.14
C PHE A 288 -2.71 10.35 11.28
N LEU A 289 -4.02 10.21 11.10
CA LEU A 289 -4.90 11.16 10.43
C LEU A 289 -6.20 11.27 11.22
N GLY A 290 -6.69 12.49 11.46
CA GLY A 290 -8.06 12.73 11.90
C GLY A 290 -8.27 14.09 12.56
N TYR A 291 -9.40 14.24 13.26
CA TYR A 291 -9.82 15.54 13.81
C TYR A 291 -8.87 16.09 14.88
N SER A 292 -8.36 17.30 14.68
CA SER A 292 -7.20 17.84 15.40
C SER A 292 -7.39 17.94 16.92
N HIS A 293 -8.63 18.15 17.38
CA HIS A 293 -9.04 18.14 18.79
C HIS A 293 -8.64 16.83 19.51
N LYS A 294 -9.00 15.66 18.96
CA LYS A 294 -8.77 14.35 19.59
C LYS A 294 -7.45 13.69 19.17
N LEU A 295 -6.85 14.15 18.06
CA LEU A 295 -5.59 13.65 17.52
C LEU A 295 -4.43 13.72 18.54
N LYS A 296 -4.34 14.76 19.39
CA LYS A 296 -3.32 14.90 20.46
C LYS A 296 -3.36 13.70 21.43
N SER A 297 -4.55 13.37 21.92
CA SER A 297 -4.77 12.27 22.87
C SER A 297 -4.57 10.90 22.21
N PHE A 298 -5.08 10.71 20.98
CA PHE A 298 -4.96 9.45 20.25
C PHE A 298 -3.50 9.11 19.93
N VAL A 299 -2.72 10.08 19.41
CA VAL A 299 -1.27 9.91 19.19
C VAL A 299 -0.55 9.57 20.50
N LYS A 300 -0.85 10.30 21.60
CA LYS A 300 -0.24 10.04 22.89
C LYS A 300 -0.55 8.62 23.38
N GLU A 301 -1.78 8.15 23.26
CA GLU A 301 -2.17 6.82 23.72
C GLU A 301 -1.51 5.71 22.90
N ILE A 302 -1.56 5.77 21.57
CA ILE A 302 -0.95 4.75 20.70
C ILE A 302 0.58 4.72 20.86
N VAL A 303 1.25 5.88 20.96
CA VAL A 303 2.70 5.92 21.23
C VAL A 303 3.02 5.40 22.64
N THR A 304 2.16 5.67 23.64
CA THR A 304 2.32 5.08 24.99
C THR A 304 2.17 3.57 24.95
N LYS A 305 1.19 3.02 24.21
CA LYS A 305 1.06 1.57 23.99
C LYS A 305 2.28 1.00 23.29
N PHE A 306 2.78 1.64 22.22
CA PHE A 306 3.94 1.20 21.45
C PHE A 306 5.20 1.05 22.31
N VAL A 307 5.57 2.08 23.08
CA VAL A 307 6.77 2.07 23.93
C VAL A 307 6.66 1.03 25.07
N ASN A 308 5.44 0.70 25.50
CA ASN A 308 5.19 -0.30 26.55
C ASN A 308 4.87 -1.72 25.99
N TYR A 309 4.99 -1.97 24.69
CA TYR A 309 4.61 -3.27 24.09
C TYR A 309 5.74 -4.32 24.15
N TYR A 310 6.17 -4.69 25.35
CA TYR A 310 7.34 -5.56 25.58
C TYR A 310 7.07 -7.06 25.69
N GLN A 311 5.81 -7.50 25.74
CA GLN A 311 5.43 -8.92 25.83
C GLN A 311 4.18 -9.22 24.98
N PRO A 312 4.32 -9.79 23.77
CA PRO A 312 3.18 -10.21 22.96
C PRO A 312 2.50 -11.45 23.52
N VAL A 313 1.19 -11.57 23.27
CA VAL A 313 0.41 -12.77 23.61
C VAL A 313 0.88 -13.94 22.73
N THR A 314 1.18 -15.10 23.35
CA THR A 314 1.72 -16.29 22.66
C THR A 314 0.87 -16.70 21.47
N ASP A 315 -0.44 -16.81 21.65
CA ASP A 315 -1.32 -17.45 20.68
C ASP A 315 -1.56 -16.53 19.46
N ARG A 316 -1.55 -15.21 19.68
CA ARG A 316 -1.56 -14.20 18.60
C ARG A 316 -0.25 -14.24 17.80
N PHE A 317 0.89 -14.36 18.49
CA PHE A 317 2.19 -14.51 17.86
C PHE A 317 2.27 -15.77 16.97
N GLU A 318 1.81 -16.94 17.43
CA GLU A 318 1.83 -18.16 16.60
C GLU A 318 0.91 -18.03 15.37
N CYS A 319 -0.28 -17.43 15.55
CA CYS A 319 -1.21 -17.14 14.46
C CYS A 319 -0.60 -16.22 13.39
N ILE A 320 0.06 -15.13 13.80
CA ILE A 320 0.74 -14.19 12.90
C ILE A 320 1.95 -14.85 12.22
N ARG A 321 2.75 -15.63 12.97
CA ARG A 321 3.90 -16.39 12.45
C ARG A 321 3.47 -17.39 11.37
N GLU A 322 2.40 -18.15 11.60
CA GLU A 322 1.85 -19.07 10.60
C GLU A 322 1.33 -18.31 9.39
N ASN A 323 0.59 -17.21 9.60
CA ASN A 323 0.03 -16.42 8.50
C ASN A 323 1.11 -15.84 7.59
N MET A 324 2.15 -15.22 8.15
CA MET A 324 3.29 -14.72 7.40
C MET A 324 4.06 -15.84 6.68
N SER A 325 4.25 -16.99 7.33
CA SER A 325 4.90 -18.16 6.70
C SER A 325 4.13 -18.67 5.48
N ARG A 326 2.79 -18.56 5.48
CA ARG A 326 1.96 -18.82 4.31
C ARG A 326 2.13 -17.71 3.26
N GLU A 327 2.04 -16.44 3.65
CA GLU A 327 2.18 -15.30 2.73
C GLU A 327 3.51 -15.30 1.95
N PHE A 328 4.65 -15.61 2.60
CA PHE A 328 5.93 -15.77 1.90
C PHE A 328 5.95 -16.97 0.94
N SER A 329 5.32 -18.09 1.32
CA SER A 329 5.19 -19.25 0.43
C SER A 329 4.30 -18.93 -0.79
N ASN A 330 3.26 -18.13 -0.57
CA ASN A 330 2.23 -17.76 -1.54
C ASN A 330 2.70 -16.73 -2.57
N PHE A 331 3.88 -16.13 -2.39
CA PHE A 331 4.52 -15.31 -3.41
C PHE A 331 4.66 -16.06 -4.75
N SER A 332 4.95 -17.36 -4.70
CA SER A 332 5.05 -18.23 -5.88
C SER A 332 3.76 -18.31 -6.72
N MET A 333 2.60 -18.03 -6.11
CA MET A 333 1.28 -18.04 -6.73
C MET A 333 0.81 -16.64 -7.16
N LYS A 334 1.65 -15.61 -7.05
CA LYS A 334 1.35 -14.27 -7.58
C LYS A 334 1.37 -14.28 -9.12
N PRO A 335 0.57 -13.43 -9.80
CA PRO A 335 0.71 -13.19 -11.23
C PRO A 335 2.15 -12.93 -11.65
N ALA A 336 2.55 -13.48 -12.80
CA ALA A 336 3.92 -13.43 -13.30
C ALA A 336 4.47 -11.98 -13.37
N TYR A 337 3.62 -11.00 -13.72
CA TYR A 337 4.01 -9.58 -13.72
C TYR A 337 4.42 -9.07 -12.33
N GLN A 338 3.73 -9.49 -11.27
CA GLN A 338 4.08 -9.09 -9.89
C GLN A 338 5.39 -9.73 -9.43
N GLN A 339 5.60 -11.01 -9.75
CA GLN A 339 6.84 -11.71 -9.42
C GLN A 339 8.04 -11.06 -10.13
N SER A 340 7.90 -10.74 -11.42
CA SER A 340 8.95 -10.11 -12.23
C SER A 340 9.41 -8.75 -11.69
N GLY A 341 8.49 -7.93 -11.15
CA GLY A 341 8.82 -6.62 -10.56
C GLY A 341 9.55 -6.70 -9.23
N ALA A 342 9.26 -7.72 -8.42
CA ALA A 342 10.00 -8.00 -7.20
C ALA A 342 11.41 -8.53 -7.51
N TYR A 343 11.55 -9.44 -8.49
CA TYR A 343 12.87 -9.90 -8.95
C TYR A 343 13.70 -8.77 -9.56
N LEU A 344 13.12 -7.89 -10.38
CA LEU A 344 13.85 -6.70 -10.88
C LEU A 344 14.33 -5.84 -9.71
N THR A 345 13.45 -5.54 -8.74
CA THR A 345 13.81 -4.73 -7.58
C THR A 345 14.95 -5.37 -6.78
N SER A 346 14.97 -6.70 -6.64
CA SER A 346 16.06 -7.43 -6.01
C SER A 346 17.38 -7.38 -6.79
N LEU A 347 17.32 -7.38 -8.12
CA LEU A 347 18.50 -7.30 -9.01
C LEU A 347 19.10 -5.90 -9.12
N ILE A 348 18.30 -4.83 -8.92
CA ILE A 348 18.78 -3.45 -9.05
C ILE A 348 19.23 -2.83 -7.73
N SER A 349 18.65 -3.22 -6.57
CA SER A 349 19.04 -2.67 -5.27
C SER A 349 20.28 -3.36 -4.70
N ASP A 350 21.16 -2.61 -4.01
CA ASP A 350 22.40 -3.15 -3.43
C ASP A 350 22.17 -4.19 -2.32
N HIS A 351 21.08 -4.03 -1.56
CA HIS A 351 20.59 -4.98 -0.57
C HIS A 351 19.12 -5.29 -0.84
N SER A 352 18.75 -6.58 -0.85
CA SER A 352 17.37 -7.03 -1.03
C SER A 352 17.19 -8.47 -0.55
N TRP A 353 15.96 -8.83 -0.16
CA TRP A 353 15.58 -10.19 0.23
C TRP A 353 14.37 -10.65 -0.62
N ILE A 354 14.42 -11.86 -1.16
CA ILE A 354 13.30 -12.49 -1.89
C ILE A 354 12.49 -13.41 -0.96
N SER A 355 11.29 -13.83 -1.38
CA SER A 355 10.46 -14.74 -0.57
C SER A 355 11.16 -16.05 -0.18
N ASP A 356 12.07 -16.56 -1.03
CA ASP A 356 12.85 -17.76 -0.73
C ASP A 356 13.84 -17.55 0.44
N ASP A 357 14.23 -16.31 0.75
CA ASP A 357 15.08 -15.99 1.91
C ASP A 357 14.27 -16.03 3.19
N PHE A 358 13.08 -15.40 3.18
CA PHE A 358 12.14 -15.42 4.30
C PHE A 358 11.67 -16.86 4.59
N VAL A 359 11.25 -17.62 3.56
CA VAL A 359 10.86 -19.04 3.72
C VAL A 359 12.00 -19.90 4.29
N ARG A 360 13.27 -19.58 3.99
CA ARG A 360 14.43 -20.25 4.61
C ARG A 360 14.62 -19.83 6.06
N ALA A 361 14.56 -18.54 6.38
CA ALA A 361 14.72 -18.01 7.74
C ALA A 361 13.68 -18.57 8.72
N PHE A 362 12.41 -18.70 8.30
CA PHE A 362 11.33 -19.22 9.15
C PHE A 362 11.46 -20.71 9.52
N LYS A 363 12.11 -21.53 8.70
CA LYS A 363 12.13 -23.00 8.87
C LYS A 363 12.90 -23.52 10.10
N GLY A 364 13.73 -22.69 10.75
CA GLY A 364 14.64 -23.15 11.82
C GLY A 364 14.22 -22.87 13.28
N TYR A 365 13.18 -22.06 13.54
CA TYR A 365 13.14 -21.25 14.78
C TYR A 365 11.82 -21.23 15.58
N SER A 366 11.20 -22.38 15.84
CA SER A 366 9.99 -22.46 16.69
C SER A 366 10.22 -22.04 18.17
N HIS A 367 11.32 -22.48 18.80
CA HIS A 367 11.42 -22.44 20.27
C HIS A 367 12.19 -21.26 20.88
N LYS A 368 13.04 -20.55 20.12
CA LYS A 368 13.84 -19.41 20.66
C LYS A 368 13.18 -18.04 20.48
N LEU A 369 12.04 -17.99 19.79
CA LEU A 369 11.49 -16.75 19.28
C LEU A 369 10.82 -15.89 20.37
N LYS A 370 10.22 -16.47 21.42
CA LYS A 370 9.70 -15.69 22.57
C LYS A 370 10.80 -14.94 23.33
N SER A 371 11.94 -15.61 23.56
CA SER A 371 13.13 -14.97 24.14
C SER A 371 13.69 -13.88 23.21
N PHE A 372 13.69 -14.09 21.89
CA PHE A 372 14.25 -13.12 20.96
C PHE A 372 13.33 -11.94 20.64
N VAL A 373 12.00 -12.07 20.70
CA VAL A 373 11.10 -10.90 20.68
C VAL A 373 11.25 -10.11 21.98
N LYS A 374 11.38 -10.78 23.15
CA LYS A 374 11.72 -10.07 24.40
C LYS A 374 13.07 -9.38 24.31
N GLU A 375 14.08 -10.01 23.69
CA GLU A 375 15.40 -9.42 23.46
C GLU A 375 15.37 -8.26 22.45
N ILE A 376 14.64 -8.39 21.34
CA ILE A 376 14.43 -7.32 20.36
C ILE A 376 13.68 -6.17 21.00
N VAL A 377 12.54 -6.37 21.65
CA VAL A 377 11.84 -5.22 22.26
C VAL A 377 12.68 -4.62 23.40
N THR A 378 13.44 -5.41 24.15
CA THR A 378 14.41 -4.86 25.11
C THR A 378 15.49 -4.03 24.41
N LYS A 379 16.11 -4.51 23.32
CA LYS A 379 17.15 -3.77 22.58
C LYS A 379 16.59 -2.53 21.85
N PHE A 380 15.42 -2.66 21.24
CA PHE A 380 14.72 -1.65 20.45
C PHE A 380 14.13 -0.55 21.34
N VAL A 381 13.55 -0.89 22.49
CA VAL A 381 13.06 0.09 23.46
C VAL A 381 14.20 0.65 24.31
N ASN A 382 15.31 -0.06 24.54
CA ASN A 382 16.55 0.56 25.05
C ASN A 382 17.21 1.50 24.01
N TYR A 383 16.88 1.37 22.72
CA TYR A 383 17.20 2.33 21.65
C TYR A 383 16.19 3.50 21.58
N TYR A 384 15.10 3.42 22.34
CA TYR A 384 13.94 4.33 22.38
C TYR A 384 13.69 4.84 23.83
N GLN A 385 14.71 4.74 24.70
CA GLN A 385 14.71 5.30 26.04
C GLN A 385 15.91 6.23 26.22
N PRO A 386 15.72 7.38 26.88
CA PRO A 386 15.72 8.58 26.04
C PRO A 386 17.03 9.37 26.15
N VAL A 387 17.78 9.35 25.05
CA VAL A 387 18.88 10.29 24.76
C VAL A 387 18.65 10.91 23.38
N THR A 388 17.46 11.50 23.21
CA THR A 388 16.86 12.00 21.95
C THR A 388 16.60 10.94 20.88
N ASP A 389 15.46 11.05 20.20
CA ASP A 389 14.89 10.01 19.33
C ASP A 389 14.66 10.56 17.90
N ARG A 390 15.13 9.85 16.86
CA ARG A 390 15.00 10.30 15.44
C ARG A 390 13.54 10.33 14.98
N PHE A 391 12.88 11.44 15.25
CA PHE A 391 11.53 11.74 14.77
C PHE A 391 11.58 12.68 13.57
N GLU A 392 11.33 12.16 12.36
CA GLU A 392 10.75 12.95 11.28
C GLU A 392 9.23 13.01 11.44
N CYS A 393 8.81 13.93 12.32
CA CYS A 393 7.41 14.28 12.51
C CYS A 393 7.06 15.44 11.58
N ILE A 394 5.90 15.42 10.91
CA ILE A 394 5.23 16.64 10.45
C ILE A 394 4.13 16.92 11.46
N ARG A 395 4.09 18.14 12.01
CA ARG A 395 3.02 18.62 12.90
C ARG A 395 2.05 19.56 12.21
N GLU A 396 0.79 19.48 12.62
CA GLU A 396 -0.15 20.61 12.63
C GLU A 396 -0.03 21.37 13.98
N ASN A 397 -0.63 22.56 14.07
CA ASN A 397 -0.32 23.64 15.03
C ASN A 397 -0.66 23.34 16.52
N MET A 398 0.18 22.54 17.18
CA MET A 398 0.24 22.45 18.63
C MET A 398 1.52 23.10 19.17
N SER A 399 1.39 24.36 19.55
CA SER A 399 2.50 25.25 19.91
C SER A 399 3.25 24.83 21.18
N ARG A 400 4.58 24.66 21.04
CA ARG A 400 5.64 24.79 22.06
C ARG A 400 5.60 23.94 23.35
N GLU A 401 4.47 23.37 23.78
CA GLU A 401 4.40 22.57 25.02
C GLU A 401 5.17 21.25 24.94
N PHE A 402 5.26 20.66 23.75
CA PHE A 402 5.92 19.37 23.53
C PHE A 402 7.45 19.42 23.66
N SER A 403 8.09 20.59 23.85
CA SER A 403 9.49 20.65 24.29
C SER A 403 9.67 20.02 25.67
N ASN A 404 8.60 19.97 26.48
CA ASN A 404 8.59 19.35 27.80
C ASN A 404 8.26 17.84 27.75
N PHE A 405 8.28 17.19 26.58
CA PHE A 405 8.12 15.74 26.45
C PHE A 405 9.40 14.98 26.86
N SER A 406 9.95 15.31 28.04
CA SER A 406 11.01 14.55 28.67
C SER A 406 10.41 13.33 29.36
N MET A 407 10.45 12.18 28.67
CA MET A 407 10.40 10.91 29.39
C MET A 407 11.66 10.81 30.26
N LYS A 408 11.50 10.57 31.56
CA LYS A 408 12.64 10.38 32.46
C LYS A 408 13.22 8.97 32.23
N PRO A 409 14.55 8.82 32.04
CA PRO A 409 15.16 7.51 31.97
C PRO A 409 14.98 6.75 33.29
N ALA A 410 14.59 5.48 33.20
CA ALA A 410 14.96 4.47 34.17
C ALA A 410 16.11 3.65 33.56
N TYR A 411 17.13 3.34 34.36
CA TYR A 411 18.39 2.69 33.96
C TYR A 411 19.33 3.57 33.09
N GLN A 412 20.62 3.60 33.48
CA GLN A 412 21.67 4.45 32.90
C GLN A 412 22.88 3.64 32.36
N GLN A 413 22.82 2.31 32.33
CA GLN A 413 24.01 1.44 32.16
C GLN A 413 24.32 0.96 30.73
N SER A 414 23.53 1.32 29.71
CA SER A 414 23.70 0.84 28.32
C SER A 414 24.50 1.78 27.40
N GLY A 415 24.63 3.07 27.72
CA GLY A 415 25.05 4.09 26.75
C GLY A 415 26.44 3.89 26.12
N ALA A 416 27.43 3.46 26.91
CA ALA A 416 28.84 3.44 26.49
C ALA A 416 29.16 2.50 25.30
N TYR A 417 28.32 1.49 25.04
CA TYR A 417 28.49 0.57 23.90
C TYR A 417 27.74 1.05 22.64
N LEU A 418 26.78 1.97 22.79
CA LEU A 418 25.97 2.51 21.69
C LEU A 418 26.65 3.71 21.03
N THR A 419 27.33 4.56 21.82
CA THR A 419 28.04 5.74 21.28
C THR A 419 29.07 5.37 20.22
N SER A 420 29.76 4.22 20.38
CA SER A 420 30.74 3.69 19.42
C SER A 420 30.14 2.99 18.18
N LEU A 421 28.83 2.71 18.17
CA LEU A 421 28.13 2.12 17.02
C LEU A 421 27.41 3.20 16.19
N ILE A 422 26.96 4.28 16.83
CA ILE A 422 26.25 5.41 16.19
C ILE A 422 27.23 6.46 15.64
N SER A 423 28.46 6.53 16.19
CA SER A 423 29.53 7.41 15.69
C SER A 423 29.96 7.09 14.26
N ASP A 424 29.81 5.84 13.81
CA ASP A 424 29.91 5.48 12.40
C ASP A 424 28.61 5.84 11.69
N HIS A 425 28.56 7.00 11.05
CA HIS A 425 27.43 7.41 10.20
C HIS A 425 27.33 6.63 8.86
N SER A 426 28.22 5.66 8.64
CA SER A 426 28.35 4.84 7.42
C SER A 426 27.19 3.89 7.17
N TRP A 427 26.38 3.55 8.18
CA TRP A 427 25.23 2.64 8.05
C TRP A 427 24.02 3.26 7.36
N ILE A 428 24.06 4.56 7.07
CA ILE A 428 23.08 5.21 6.19
C ILE A 428 23.52 4.94 4.74
N SER A 429 23.11 3.78 4.23
CA SER A 429 23.23 3.49 2.80
C SER A 429 22.30 4.44 2.03
N ASP A 430 22.86 5.33 1.23
CA ASP A 430 22.11 5.86 0.09
C ASP A 430 21.72 4.69 -0.83
N ASP A 431 20.52 4.72 -1.43
CA ASP A 431 20.05 3.66 -2.33
C ASP A 431 20.80 3.68 -3.67
N PHE A 432 22.01 3.13 -3.66
CA PHE A 432 22.74 2.77 -4.87
C PHE A 432 21.96 1.66 -5.58
N VAL A 433 21.31 2.04 -6.68
CA VAL A 433 20.97 1.05 -7.70
C VAL A 433 22.26 0.65 -8.40
N ARG A 434 22.48 -0.65 -8.58
CA ARG A 434 23.69 -1.17 -9.23
C ARG A 434 23.81 -0.63 -10.64
N ALA A 435 24.90 0.08 -10.90
CA ALA A 435 25.23 0.62 -12.21
C ALA A 435 25.80 -0.51 -13.08
N PHE A 436 24.97 -1.09 -13.95
CA PHE A 436 25.37 -2.18 -14.83
C PHE A 436 26.54 -1.76 -15.73
N LYS A 437 27.59 -2.59 -15.80
CA LYS A 437 28.77 -2.31 -16.62
C LYS A 437 28.57 -2.73 -18.07
N ASP A 438 28.00 -3.91 -18.26
CA ASP A 438 27.66 -4.45 -19.57
C ASP A 438 26.32 -3.90 -20.08
N SER A 439 26.11 -3.95 -21.40
CA SER A 439 25.00 -3.26 -22.07
C SER A 439 23.64 -3.97 -21.95
N SER A 440 23.62 -5.29 -21.69
CA SER A 440 22.39 -6.07 -21.58
C SER A 440 22.55 -7.24 -20.62
N PHE A 441 21.58 -7.40 -19.71
CA PHE A 441 21.45 -8.53 -18.79
C PHE A 441 20.07 -9.17 -18.92
N LEU A 442 20.01 -10.49 -18.73
CA LEU A 442 18.78 -11.28 -18.70
C LEU A 442 18.77 -12.18 -17.46
N TYR A 443 17.72 -12.08 -16.65
CA TYR A 443 17.40 -13.02 -15.57
C TYR A 443 16.13 -13.81 -15.94
N GLN A 444 16.17 -15.13 -15.81
CA GLN A 444 15.03 -16.00 -16.12
C GLN A 444 14.65 -16.85 -14.91
N ARG A 445 13.35 -17.00 -14.65
CA ARG A 445 12.83 -17.92 -13.64
C ARG A 445 11.52 -18.56 -14.10
N TYR A 446 11.41 -19.86 -13.86
CA TYR A 446 10.21 -20.65 -14.17
C TYR A 446 9.28 -20.70 -12.95
N ILE A 447 7.96 -20.65 -13.19
CA ILE A 447 6.89 -20.73 -12.19
C ILE A 447 5.81 -21.74 -12.61
N SER A 448 4.88 -22.07 -11.71
CA SER A 448 3.80 -23.03 -11.95
C SER A 448 2.54 -22.63 -11.21
N GLY A 449 1.36 -22.91 -11.77
CA GLY A 449 0.06 -22.49 -11.23
C GLY A 449 -0.36 -21.09 -11.68
N GLN A 450 0.10 -20.64 -12.86
CA GLN A 450 -0.23 -19.36 -13.50
C GLN A 450 -0.17 -19.53 -15.03
N PRO A 451 -1.24 -19.26 -15.80
CA PRO A 451 -1.33 -19.62 -17.23
C PRO A 451 -0.57 -18.70 -18.19
N ALA A 452 0.06 -17.63 -17.69
CA ALA A 452 0.67 -16.59 -18.53
C ALA A 452 2.08 -16.24 -18.05
N SER A 453 2.99 -16.06 -19.02
CA SER A 453 4.35 -15.60 -18.80
C SER A 453 4.42 -14.07 -18.72
N ALA A 454 5.48 -13.54 -18.13
CA ALA A 454 5.73 -12.10 -18.05
C ALA A 454 7.17 -11.71 -18.35
N ILE A 455 7.33 -10.50 -18.88
CA ILE A 455 8.60 -9.81 -19.03
C ILE A 455 8.54 -8.46 -18.31
N TYR A 456 9.53 -8.19 -17.45
CA TYR A 456 9.84 -6.85 -16.99
C TYR A 456 11.11 -6.39 -17.70
N TYR A 457 10.96 -5.42 -18.58
CA TYR A 457 12.00 -4.85 -19.43
C TYR A 457 12.39 -3.48 -18.86
N TYR A 458 13.65 -3.31 -18.46
CA TYR A 458 14.15 -2.10 -17.79
C TYR A 458 15.35 -1.51 -18.53
N LEU A 459 15.29 -0.20 -18.81
CA LEU A 459 16.37 0.59 -19.42
C LEU A 459 16.90 1.59 -18.39
N GLN A 460 18.05 1.28 -17.79
CA GLN A 460 18.71 2.17 -16.84
C GLN A 460 19.25 3.41 -17.58
N CYS A 461 18.76 4.59 -17.17
CA CYS A 461 19.13 5.89 -17.70
C CYS A 461 20.19 6.57 -16.81
N GLY A 462 20.37 7.89 -16.97
CA GLY A 462 21.30 8.68 -16.15
C GLY A 462 20.88 8.83 -14.68
N GLU A 463 21.75 9.51 -13.92
CA GLU A 463 21.46 9.91 -12.53
C GLU A 463 20.30 10.92 -12.46
N GLN A 464 19.63 10.96 -11.31
CA GLN A 464 18.53 11.90 -11.07
C GLN A 464 19.02 13.34 -10.93
N SER A 465 18.24 14.24 -11.51
CA SER A 465 18.41 15.69 -11.46
C SER A 465 17.18 16.31 -12.11
N THR A 466 16.77 17.51 -11.70
CA THR A 466 15.58 18.19 -12.26
C THR A 466 15.54 18.15 -13.81
N PHE A 467 16.69 18.24 -14.48
CA PHE A 467 16.80 18.14 -15.93
C PHE A 467 16.52 16.72 -16.46
N ASN A 468 17.25 15.70 -15.99
CA ASN A 468 17.06 14.31 -16.45
C ASN A 468 15.69 13.75 -16.04
N ASP A 469 15.20 14.12 -14.85
CA ASP A 469 13.90 13.71 -14.31
C ASP A 469 12.78 14.23 -15.19
N THR A 470 12.86 15.50 -15.60
CA THR A 470 11.91 16.16 -16.50
C THR A 470 11.98 15.57 -17.92
N LEU A 471 13.18 15.33 -18.46
CA LEU A 471 13.34 14.67 -19.76
C LEU A 471 12.70 13.29 -19.79
N LEU A 472 12.92 12.48 -18.74
CA LEU A 472 12.34 11.14 -18.64
C LEU A 472 10.81 11.20 -18.43
N ASN A 473 10.29 12.15 -17.65
CA ASN A 473 8.86 12.42 -17.52
C ASN A 473 8.25 12.74 -18.91
N LEU A 474 8.87 13.65 -19.67
CA LEU A 474 8.39 14.11 -20.99
C LEU A 474 8.47 13.00 -22.05
N PHE A 475 9.54 12.21 -22.06
CA PHE A 475 9.65 11.02 -22.91
C PHE A 475 8.52 10.02 -22.66
N CYS A 476 8.17 9.77 -21.38
CA CYS A 476 7.03 8.91 -21.03
C CYS A 476 5.69 9.53 -21.48
N GLN A 477 5.50 10.84 -21.33
CA GLN A 477 4.31 11.56 -21.79
C GLN A 477 4.13 11.51 -23.31
N ILE A 478 5.23 11.50 -24.08
CA ILE A 478 5.21 11.38 -25.54
C ILE A 478 4.91 9.94 -25.97
N THR A 479 5.65 8.96 -25.43
CA THR A 479 5.53 7.56 -25.87
C THR A 479 4.25 6.86 -25.42
N PHE A 480 3.51 7.41 -24.44
CA PHE A 480 2.32 6.80 -23.85
C PHE A 480 1.28 6.31 -24.88
N TYR A 481 0.95 7.11 -25.89
CA TYR A 481 -0.03 6.71 -26.91
C TYR A 481 0.49 5.57 -27.81
N SER A 482 1.75 5.63 -28.23
CA SER A 482 2.37 4.57 -29.04
C SER A 482 2.49 3.24 -28.28
N LEU A 483 2.64 3.30 -26.96
CA LEU A 483 2.59 2.13 -26.06
C LEU A 483 1.18 1.52 -25.97
N LEU A 484 0.10 2.30 -26.15
CA LEU A 484 -1.27 1.77 -26.26
C LEU A 484 -1.49 1.03 -27.59
N PHE A 485 -0.91 1.50 -28.69
CA PHE A 485 -0.93 0.74 -29.95
C PHE A 485 -0.08 -0.53 -29.87
N PHE A 486 1.10 -0.47 -29.23
CA PHE A 486 1.92 -1.66 -28.95
C PHE A 486 1.16 -2.73 -28.16
N HIS A 487 0.35 -2.33 -27.17
CA HIS A 487 -0.53 -3.19 -26.35
C HIS A 487 -1.37 -4.16 -27.20
N VAL A 488 -1.89 -3.69 -28.34
CA VAL A 488 -2.78 -4.45 -29.25
C VAL A 488 -2.04 -5.61 -29.94
N HIS A 489 -0.74 -5.46 -30.21
CA HIS A 489 0.03 -6.42 -31.01
C HIS A 489 0.57 -7.63 -30.25
N ILE A 490 0.49 -7.64 -28.92
CA ILE A 490 1.09 -8.67 -28.04
C ILE A 490 0.06 -9.48 -27.23
N GLU A 491 -1.23 -9.27 -27.50
CA GLU A 491 -2.39 -9.97 -26.88
C GLU A 491 -2.31 -10.05 -25.33
N GLY A 492 -1.62 -9.09 -24.72
CA GLY A 492 -1.33 -9.08 -23.30
C GLY A 492 -2.47 -8.45 -22.49
N TYR A 493 -2.99 -9.19 -21.51
CA TYR A 493 -4.02 -8.66 -20.59
C TYR A 493 -3.48 -7.57 -19.64
N VAL A 494 -2.16 -7.51 -19.47
CA VAL A 494 -1.49 -6.46 -18.69
C VAL A 494 -0.26 -5.98 -19.45
N VAL A 495 -0.30 -4.75 -19.96
CA VAL A 495 0.90 -4.00 -20.36
C VAL A 495 0.94 -2.68 -19.59
N GLN A 496 2.05 -2.44 -18.89
CA GLN A 496 2.34 -1.19 -18.20
C GLN A 496 3.71 -0.67 -18.62
N ALA A 497 3.81 0.64 -18.85
CA ALA A 497 5.09 1.29 -19.13
C ALA A 497 5.23 2.57 -18.29
N GLY A 498 6.47 3.09 -18.19
CA GLY A 498 6.73 4.37 -17.55
C GLY A 498 8.00 4.36 -16.69
N LEU A 499 7.94 5.03 -15.55
CA LEU A 499 9.10 5.38 -14.73
C LEU A 499 9.47 4.26 -13.72
N ARG A 500 10.77 4.05 -13.52
CA ARG A 500 11.36 3.39 -12.34
C ARG A 500 12.55 4.22 -11.85
N ARG A 501 12.35 4.99 -10.77
CA ARG A 501 13.43 5.77 -10.11
C ARG A 501 14.14 4.94 -9.03
N SER A 502 15.33 5.37 -8.63
CA SER A 502 15.96 5.06 -7.33
C SER A 502 16.00 6.32 -6.42
N ASN A 503 16.89 6.45 -5.45
CA ASN A 503 17.22 7.77 -4.87
C ASN A 503 18.35 8.48 -5.66
N LYS A 504 19.07 7.74 -6.52
CA LYS A 504 20.24 8.22 -7.28
C LYS A 504 20.13 8.03 -8.79
N LEU A 505 19.67 6.88 -9.26
CA LEU A 505 19.50 6.56 -10.68
C LEU A 505 18.03 6.58 -11.09
N GLN A 506 17.74 6.49 -12.38
CA GLN A 506 16.39 6.25 -12.88
C GLN A 506 16.42 5.46 -14.18
N GLY A 507 15.27 5.00 -14.63
CA GLY A 507 15.13 4.34 -15.92
C GLY A 507 13.68 4.23 -16.38
N PHE A 508 13.54 3.85 -17.64
CA PHE A 508 12.25 3.54 -18.25
C PHE A 508 11.96 2.04 -18.10
N ARG A 509 10.70 1.68 -17.89
CA ARG A 509 10.24 0.29 -17.82
C ARG A 509 9.11 0.00 -18.80
N ILE A 510 9.07 -1.22 -19.31
CA ILE A 510 7.89 -1.86 -19.90
C ILE A 510 7.70 -3.19 -19.16
N LEU A 511 6.45 -3.51 -18.79
CA LEU A 511 6.05 -4.71 -18.09
C LEU A 511 4.87 -5.32 -18.83
N VAL A 512 5.01 -6.57 -19.28
CA VAL A 512 3.97 -7.31 -20.02
C VAL A 512 3.67 -8.62 -19.31
N GLN A 513 2.40 -9.00 -19.24
CA GLN A 513 1.95 -10.39 -19.06
C GLN A 513 1.14 -10.82 -20.28
N SER A 514 1.49 -11.97 -20.87
CA SER A 514 0.88 -12.52 -22.08
C SER A 514 0.99 -14.05 -22.10
N SER A 515 0.22 -14.71 -22.97
CA SER A 515 0.38 -16.14 -23.29
C SER A 515 1.61 -16.40 -24.18
N TYR A 516 2.22 -15.37 -24.76
CA TYR A 516 3.45 -15.52 -25.55
C TYR A 516 4.70 -15.71 -24.69
N HIS A 517 5.61 -16.57 -25.16
CA HIS A 517 6.93 -16.75 -24.57
C HIS A 517 7.71 -15.41 -24.50
N PRO A 518 8.32 -15.04 -23.36
CA PRO A 518 8.95 -13.73 -23.16
C PRO A 518 9.95 -13.28 -24.24
N ASN A 519 10.70 -14.19 -24.86
CA ASN A 519 11.65 -13.85 -25.93
C ASN A 519 10.97 -13.29 -27.20
N LYS A 520 9.70 -13.62 -27.47
CA LYS A 520 8.91 -12.98 -28.54
C LYS A 520 8.57 -11.54 -28.16
N ILE A 521 8.13 -11.34 -26.91
CA ILE A 521 7.75 -10.02 -26.39
C ILE A 521 8.96 -9.08 -26.34
N ASP A 522 10.13 -9.58 -25.93
CA ASP A 522 11.40 -8.83 -25.95
C ASP A 522 11.72 -8.30 -27.35
N LYS A 523 11.65 -9.15 -28.38
CA LYS A 523 11.83 -8.75 -29.79
C LYS A 523 10.84 -7.66 -30.21
N CYS A 524 9.56 -7.83 -29.89
CA CYS A 524 8.55 -6.81 -30.19
C CYS A 524 8.81 -5.48 -29.46
N ILE A 525 9.36 -5.50 -28.24
CA ILE A 525 9.80 -4.28 -27.53
C ILE A 525 11.00 -3.63 -28.23
N GLU A 526 11.98 -4.41 -28.70
CA GLU A 526 13.10 -3.87 -29.48
C GLU A 526 12.64 -3.25 -30.80
N GLU A 527 11.77 -3.94 -31.54
CA GLU A 527 11.15 -3.47 -32.78
C GLU A 527 10.34 -2.18 -32.56
N PHE A 528 9.55 -2.12 -31.49
CA PHE A 528 8.87 -0.90 -31.05
C PHE A 528 9.87 0.24 -30.80
N LEU A 529 10.95 0.02 -30.04
CA LEU A 529 11.96 1.04 -29.74
C LEU A 529 12.70 1.53 -31.00
N LEU A 530 12.90 0.70 -32.02
CA LEU A 530 13.41 1.15 -33.32
C LEU A 530 12.45 2.15 -34.02
N THR A 531 11.13 1.99 -33.86
CA THR A 531 10.15 2.96 -34.40
C THR A 531 10.11 4.27 -33.59
N VAL A 532 10.45 4.25 -32.29
CA VAL A 532 10.39 5.44 -31.42
C VAL A 532 11.36 6.54 -31.86
N ASN A 533 12.58 6.24 -32.32
CA ASN A 533 13.47 7.29 -32.83
C ASN A 533 12.83 8.05 -34.01
N LYS A 534 12.25 7.32 -34.96
CA LYS A 534 11.57 7.92 -36.11
C LYS A 534 10.31 8.70 -35.69
N MET A 535 9.51 8.18 -34.75
CA MET A 535 8.36 8.90 -34.20
C MET A 535 8.77 10.27 -33.61
N LEU A 536 9.89 10.33 -32.88
CA LEU A 536 10.38 11.58 -32.29
C LEU A 536 10.94 12.56 -33.33
N GLU A 537 11.46 12.05 -34.46
CA GLU A 537 11.93 12.86 -35.60
C GLU A 537 10.76 13.41 -36.44
N ASP A 538 9.76 12.58 -36.75
CA ASP A 538 8.58 12.93 -37.57
C ASP A 538 7.58 13.82 -36.81
N MET A 539 7.55 13.78 -35.47
CA MET A 539 6.68 14.59 -34.60
C MET A 539 6.81 16.09 -34.89
N SER A 540 5.67 16.81 -35.00
CA SER A 540 5.68 18.25 -35.24
C SER A 540 6.07 19.04 -33.97
N ASP A 541 6.56 20.28 -34.14
CA ASP A 541 6.91 21.11 -32.98
C ASP A 541 5.65 21.58 -32.23
N GLU A 542 4.50 21.70 -32.91
CA GLU A 542 3.19 21.93 -32.29
C GLU A 542 2.75 20.74 -31.43
N GLU A 543 2.88 19.52 -31.94
CA GLU A 543 2.58 18.28 -31.22
C GLU A 543 3.48 18.11 -29.99
N PHE A 544 4.78 18.32 -30.14
CA PHE A 544 5.73 18.36 -29.03
C PHE A 544 5.32 19.36 -27.95
N ASN A 545 4.91 20.57 -28.35
CA ASN A 545 4.41 21.59 -27.43
C ASN A 545 3.12 21.17 -26.71
N VAL A 546 2.21 20.41 -27.35
CA VAL A 546 1.03 19.85 -26.67
C VAL A 546 1.43 18.87 -25.56
N HIS A 547 2.40 17.98 -25.79
CA HIS A 547 2.92 17.09 -24.73
C HIS A 547 3.57 17.88 -23.59
N VAL A 548 4.36 18.92 -23.90
CA VAL A 548 4.96 19.81 -22.90
C VAL A 548 3.90 20.52 -22.06
N GLN A 549 2.89 21.16 -22.67
CA GLN A 549 1.83 21.86 -21.94
C GLN A 549 0.95 20.91 -21.11
N SER A 550 0.69 19.70 -21.61
CA SER A 550 -0.05 18.66 -20.89
C SER A 550 0.69 18.23 -19.61
N LEU A 551 1.99 17.93 -19.71
CA LEU A 551 2.80 17.56 -18.55
C LEU A 551 2.99 18.73 -17.58
N MET A 552 3.18 19.95 -18.09
CA MET A 552 3.31 21.16 -17.26
C MET A 552 2.01 21.44 -16.49
N THR A 553 0.85 21.21 -17.10
CA THR A 553 -0.46 21.32 -16.44
C THR A 553 -0.62 20.29 -15.32
N HIS A 554 -0.16 19.05 -15.52
CA HIS A 554 -0.19 18.01 -14.49
C HIS A 554 0.77 18.29 -13.32
N LEU A 555 2.00 18.74 -13.60
CA LEU A 555 2.98 19.11 -12.56
C LEU A 555 2.51 20.31 -11.72
N LEU A 556 1.88 21.29 -12.36
CA LEU A 556 1.35 22.49 -11.70
C LEU A 556 -0.07 22.30 -11.14
N GLU A 557 -0.66 21.10 -11.22
CA GLU A 557 -1.96 20.82 -10.62
C GLU A 557 -1.86 20.92 -9.09
N LYS A 558 -2.55 21.90 -8.51
CA LYS A 558 -2.65 22.08 -7.06
C LYS A 558 -3.12 20.79 -6.36
N PRO A 559 -2.62 20.48 -5.15
CA PRO A 559 -3.10 19.33 -4.40
C PRO A 559 -4.62 19.38 -4.20
N LYS A 560 -5.30 18.25 -4.39
CA LYS A 560 -6.78 18.19 -4.38
C LYS A 560 -7.39 18.28 -2.99
N GLY A 561 -6.68 17.77 -1.98
CA GLY A 561 -7.03 17.83 -0.56
C GLY A 561 -5.79 17.74 0.33
N MET A 562 -5.99 17.78 1.65
CA MET A 562 -4.88 17.80 2.63
C MET A 562 -4.00 16.54 2.51
N GLN A 563 -4.59 15.38 2.25
CA GLN A 563 -3.86 14.11 2.13
C GLN A 563 -2.94 14.05 0.88
N ASP A 564 -3.34 14.66 -0.23
CA ASP A 564 -2.50 14.78 -1.43
C ASP A 564 -1.30 15.71 -1.14
N ARG A 565 -1.56 16.89 -0.56
CA ARG A 565 -0.51 17.82 -0.10
C ARG A 565 0.48 17.13 0.84
N PHE A 566 -0.03 16.42 1.85
CA PHE A 566 0.78 15.63 2.78
C PHE A 566 1.58 14.55 2.05
N GLY A 567 0.98 13.80 1.12
CA GLY A 567 1.61 12.73 0.35
C GLY A 567 2.69 13.20 -0.64
N ARG A 568 2.63 14.47 -1.08
CA ARG A 568 3.69 15.15 -1.84
C ARG A 568 4.83 15.61 -0.91
N LEU A 569 4.51 16.36 0.16
CA LEU A 569 5.51 16.90 1.10
C LEU A 569 6.29 15.79 1.85
N TRP A 570 5.59 14.76 2.34
CA TRP A 570 6.20 13.59 2.95
C TRP A 570 7.16 12.85 2.02
N SER A 571 6.98 12.96 0.70
CA SER A 571 7.83 12.32 -0.30
C SER A 571 9.25 12.88 -0.32
N GLU A 572 9.39 14.21 -0.28
CA GLU A 572 10.70 14.85 -0.31
C GLU A 572 11.45 14.68 1.02
N ILE A 573 10.72 14.53 2.13
CA ILE A 573 11.27 14.21 3.46
C ILE A 573 11.75 12.75 3.51
N ALA A 574 10.89 11.78 3.18
CA ALA A 574 11.24 10.36 3.27
C ALA A 574 12.36 9.94 2.30
N CYS A 575 12.39 10.49 1.09
CA CYS A 575 13.51 10.32 0.15
C CYS A 575 14.71 11.23 0.45
N ARG A 576 14.65 12.07 1.50
CA ARG A 576 15.70 12.99 1.94
C ARG A 576 16.20 13.97 0.87
N HIS A 577 15.38 14.19 -0.16
CA HIS A 577 15.61 15.14 -1.25
C HIS A 577 15.29 16.59 -0.84
N TYR A 578 14.32 16.77 0.06
CA TYR A 578 13.86 18.06 0.61
C TYR A 578 13.48 19.14 -0.44
N ASN A 579 13.27 18.76 -1.71
CA ASN A 579 12.96 19.66 -2.83
C ASN A 579 11.46 19.93 -2.92
N PHE A 580 10.88 20.58 -1.91
CA PHE A 580 9.43 20.84 -1.83
C PHE A 580 8.86 21.61 -3.05
N LYS A 581 9.72 22.36 -3.76
CA LYS A 581 9.39 23.09 -4.99
C LYS A 581 9.77 22.35 -6.29
N ARG A 582 10.07 21.04 -6.23
CA ARG A 582 10.38 20.17 -7.38
C ARG A 582 9.45 20.42 -8.58
N HIS A 583 8.14 20.42 -8.36
CA HIS A 583 7.14 20.60 -9.40
C HIS A 583 7.25 21.95 -10.14
N LEU A 584 7.67 23.02 -9.47
CA LEU A 584 7.97 24.32 -10.10
C LEU A 584 9.28 24.24 -10.89
N HIS A 585 10.32 23.65 -10.29
CA HIS A 585 11.63 23.50 -10.93
C HIS A 585 11.57 22.61 -12.20
N GLU A 586 10.81 21.52 -12.18
CA GLU A 586 10.54 20.66 -13.34
C GLU A 586 9.69 21.39 -14.40
N ALA A 587 8.68 22.17 -13.98
CA ALA A 587 7.88 22.99 -14.90
C ALA A 587 8.68 24.14 -15.55
N ASP A 588 9.68 24.70 -14.88
CA ASP A 588 10.59 25.69 -15.46
C ASP A 588 11.59 25.05 -16.44
N VAL A 589 12.09 23.83 -16.15
CA VAL A 589 12.86 23.04 -17.11
C VAL A 589 12.03 22.76 -18.37
N LEU A 590 10.78 22.30 -18.24
CA LEU A 590 9.90 21.98 -19.38
C LEU A 590 9.79 23.12 -20.41
N LYS A 591 9.71 24.38 -19.95
CA LYS A 591 9.63 25.57 -20.81
C LYS A 591 10.89 25.79 -21.67
N SER A 592 12.01 25.18 -21.30
CA SER A 592 13.31 25.32 -21.96
C SER A 592 13.69 24.13 -22.86
N LEU A 593 13.04 22.97 -22.67
CA LEU A 593 13.33 21.75 -23.41
C LEU A 593 12.85 21.85 -24.86
N LYS A 594 13.61 21.21 -25.75
CA LYS A 594 13.34 21.11 -27.18
C LYS A 594 13.20 19.64 -27.57
N LYS A 595 12.56 19.39 -28.71
CA LYS A 595 12.40 18.04 -29.29
C LYS A 595 13.74 17.29 -29.40
N ASN A 596 14.80 17.99 -29.79
CA ASN A 596 16.15 17.43 -29.89
C ASN A 596 16.71 16.94 -28.54
N ASP A 597 16.38 17.58 -27.41
CA ASP A 597 16.87 17.14 -26.09
C ASP A 597 16.27 15.77 -25.71
N VAL A 598 15.01 15.52 -26.11
CA VAL A 598 14.34 14.22 -25.93
C VAL A 598 14.89 13.17 -26.90
N ILE A 599 15.12 13.54 -28.16
CA ILE A 599 15.74 12.66 -29.17
C ILE A 599 17.14 12.21 -28.72
N ASP A 600 18.00 13.14 -28.30
CA ASP A 600 19.37 12.83 -27.89
C ASP A 600 19.40 12.07 -26.54
N PHE A 601 18.42 12.28 -25.66
CA PHE A 601 18.22 11.46 -24.46
C PHE A 601 17.82 10.02 -24.81
N PHE A 602 16.88 9.83 -25.75
CA PHE A 602 16.50 8.50 -26.26
C PHE A 602 17.69 7.78 -26.90
N ARG A 603 18.36 8.42 -27.87
CA ARG A 603 19.55 7.90 -28.57
C ARG A 603 20.71 7.57 -27.64
N ARG A 604 20.78 8.21 -26.47
CA ARG A 604 21.85 7.98 -25.48
C ARG A 604 21.58 6.83 -24.51
N TYR A 605 20.32 6.53 -24.19
CA TYR A 605 19.98 5.59 -23.09
C TYR A 605 19.06 4.43 -23.50
N MET A 606 18.29 4.56 -24.57
CA MET A 606 17.19 3.62 -24.88
C MET A 606 17.24 3.02 -26.28
N ASP A 607 17.79 3.74 -27.26
CA ASP A 607 17.96 3.26 -28.63
C ASP A 607 18.76 1.94 -28.68
N PRO A 608 18.26 0.90 -29.39
CA PRO A 608 18.95 -0.39 -29.51
C PRO A 608 20.38 -0.32 -30.07
N SER A 609 20.71 0.70 -30.87
CA SER A 609 22.05 0.90 -31.44
C SER A 609 23.04 1.56 -30.48
N SER A 610 22.58 2.05 -29.32
CA SER A 610 23.37 2.93 -28.46
C SER A 610 24.39 2.20 -27.59
N CYS A 611 25.67 2.55 -27.72
CA CYS A 611 26.75 2.01 -26.89
C CYS A 611 26.71 2.41 -25.41
N ARG A 612 25.73 3.25 -25.01
CA ARG A 612 25.48 3.67 -23.61
C ARG A 612 24.17 3.10 -23.04
N ARG A 613 23.43 2.31 -23.82
CA ARG A 613 22.24 1.59 -23.39
C ARG A 613 22.59 0.59 -22.28
N ARG A 614 21.70 0.46 -21.29
CA ARG A 614 21.79 -0.52 -20.21
C ARG A 614 20.45 -1.22 -20.02
N LYS A 615 20.29 -2.37 -20.67
CA LYS A 615 19.11 -3.22 -20.60
C LYS A 615 19.25 -4.23 -19.46
N LEU A 616 18.19 -4.38 -18.66
CA LEU A 616 18.00 -5.54 -17.79
C LEU A 616 16.59 -6.08 -18.04
N THR A 617 16.48 -7.36 -18.39
CA THR A 617 15.20 -8.06 -18.54
C THR A 617 15.04 -9.15 -17.49
N VAL A 618 13.81 -9.26 -16.98
CA VAL A 618 13.38 -10.32 -16.07
C VAL A 618 12.27 -11.09 -16.76
N HIS A 619 12.54 -12.33 -17.17
CA HIS A 619 11.54 -13.23 -17.74
C HIS A 619 11.03 -14.16 -16.62
N VAL A 620 9.72 -14.11 -16.36
CA VAL A 620 9.01 -15.07 -15.51
C VAL A 620 8.20 -15.97 -16.44
N LEU A 621 8.66 -17.20 -16.61
CA LEU A 621 8.11 -18.17 -17.54
C LEU A 621 7.14 -19.09 -16.80
N SER A 622 5.97 -19.38 -17.36
CA SER A 622 5.14 -20.48 -16.86
C SER A 622 5.66 -21.83 -17.35
N ASN A 623 5.33 -22.89 -16.59
CA ASN A 623 5.47 -24.28 -16.98
C ASN A 623 4.15 -24.89 -17.50
N GLU A 624 3.08 -24.10 -17.62
CA GLU A 624 1.84 -24.48 -18.29
C GLU A 624 1.97 -24.25 -19.80
N GLU A 625 1.56 -25.24 -20.61
CA GLU A 625 1.74 -25.25 -22.08
C GLU A 625 1.25 -23.94 -22.71
N HIS A 626 2.15 -23.15 -23.32
CA HIS A 626 1.73 -21.96 -24.05
C HIS A 626 1.21 -22.37 -25.43
N SER A 627 0.16 -21.68 -25.87
CA SER A 627 -0.52 -21.92 -27.16
C SER A 627 0.39 -21.78 -28.40
N TYR A 628 1.63 -21.34 -28.23
CA TYR A 628 2.57 -20.96 -29.28
C TYR A 628 4.05 -21.31 -28.97
N ASP A 629 4.34 -22.32 -28.13
CA ASP A 629 5.72 -22.69 -27.75
C ASP A 629 6.58 -23.28 -28.89
N SER A 630 5.98 -23.61 -30.05
CA SER A 630 6.59 -24.41 -31.12
C SER A 630 7.86 -23.86 -31.80
N GLU A 631 8.29 -22.63 -31.49
CA GLU A 631 9.46 -21.99 -32.12
C GLU A 631 10.63 -21.67 -31.17
N TYR A 632 10.48 -21.81 -29.84
CA TYR A 632 11.47 -21.31 -28.87
C TYR A 632 11.98 -22.33 -27.82
N ASN A 633 11.71 -23.62 -28.01
CA ASN A 633 12.04 -24.71 -27.08
C ASN A 633 13.54 -25.10 -27.01
N ASN A 634 14.39 -24.14 -26.62
CA ASN A 634 15.70 -24.43 -26.02
C ASN A 634 15.54 -24.68 -24.50
N HIS A 635 14.91 -25.80 -24.12
CA HIS A 635 14.66 -26.12 -22.70
C HIS A 635 15.94 -26.40 -21.87
N ASP A 636 17.09 -26.63 -22.53
CA ASP A 636 18.32 -27.11 -21.87
C ASP A 636 19.26 -26.01 -21.36
N GLU A 637 19.19 -24.78 -21.85
CA GLU A 637 20.04 -23.68 -21.34
C GLU A 637 19.48 -23.03 -20.07
N LYS A 638 19.67 -23.71 -18.94
CA LYS A 638 19.51 -23.13 -17.60
C LYS A 638 20.57 -22.06 -17.34
N VAL A 639 20.34 -20.84 -17.83
CA VAL A 639 21.14 -19.63 -17.51
C VAL A 639 21.02 -19.31 -16.01
N SER A 640 21.79 -20.04 -15.22
CA SER A 640 21.75 -20.04 -13.77
C SER A 640 22.67 -18.94 -13.25
N ILE A 641 22.16 -17.72 -13.15
CA ILE A 641 22.91 -16.63 -12.51
C ILE A 641 22.99 -16.93 -11.00
N TYR A 642 24.14 -17.44 -10.57
CA TYR A 642 24.45 -17.71 -9.17
C TYR A 642 24.70 -16.39 -8.41
N ILE A 643 23.62 -15.77 -7.93
CA ILE A 643 23.67 -14.58 -7.06
C ILE A 643 24.14 -14.97 -5.64
N HIS A 644 25.41 -15.37 -5.52
CA HIS A 644 26.05 -15.71 -4.24
C HIS A 644 27.50 -15.21 -4.08
N ASN A 645 28.08 -14.53 -5.07
CA ASN A 645 29.37 -13.80 -4.95
C ASN A 645 29.48 -12.67 -6.00
N LEU A 646 28.67 -11.60 -5.86
CA LEU A 646 28.79 -10.34 -6.62
C LEU A 646 28.39 -9.12 -5.76
#